data_AF-G5SLV9-F1
#
_entry.id   AF-G5SLV9-F1
#
_cell.length_a   1.000
_cell.length_b   1.000
_cell.length_c   1.000
_cell.angle_alpha   90.00
_cell.angle_beta   90.00
_cell.angle_gamma   90.00
#
_symmetry.space_group_name_H-M   'P 1'
#
loop_
_entity.id
_entity.type
_entity.pdbx_description
1 polymer ?
#
loop_
_entity_poly.entity_id
_entity_poly.type
_entity_poly.pdbx_seq_one_letter_code
_entity_poly.pdbx_strand_id
1 'polypeptide(L)'
;MKSVPFILLFWAAAGIGISTFVEDAHGTPFIQTYVYGTWWFKLLWTAVMVTLAALFVRRKMWKNFPLLVLHLSFGVIFAGALTTAFTGHKGILHLRKGQPTGEYVNERKQVARLPFMMRLDSFHIAYYPGTEAPADYVSQISCQHIDGDIFARPIISMNRIFSAQGYRFYQSSYDEDLEGSWLSVNYDPWGTGITYTGFCLMGLGCLLLLCARDGGFRRLLRHPLIRKGGLFLIALFWGCQLKADPALPVVKRVQADSLAIQQVVYNDRVAPFNTLARDFVQKIYGRPSFHGITPEQVVSSWMLYPEEWNRTPIIRIKNQELRTALGLKEEYASLNHLFDGTQYKLQPLWQREQGNRSKLAQAIQETDEKVGLILMLRQGTLVRPLPPDVSPLSTQKVNAELWYNRIPFSKILFMVNLTLGFAAFGLFMFRMLTGRKEKAVSRRVWGTALCLTTLFHATGYALRGYIRGGFPLSNGYETMQFVALAVLLTACLLQRRFPFTRPFGFLLSGFTLLVAYLGEMNPQITPLMPVLASPWLSWHVSLIMISYGLFAFTFLNGILALCLIGKQKNTASPITGEQIEQLTLLSRLLLYPGTFLLGIGIVLGAVWANVSWGSYWSWDPKEVWALAAFIIYGISFHRKSLPYFQRPWLFHGYMIFAFAVVLMTYFGVNYLLGGMHSYANS
;
A
#
# COMPACT_ATOMS: atom_id res chain seq x y z
N MET A 1 33.24 -23.40 0.00
CA MET A 1 33.10 -22.50 1.17
C MET A 1 32.61 -21.08 0.85
N LYS A 2 33.09 -20.38 -0.21
CA LYS A 2 32.73 -18.95 -0.47
C LYS A 2 31.23 -18.68 -0.74
N SER A 3 30.51 -19.66 -1.27
CA SER A 3 29.07 -19.59 -1.60
C SER A 3 28.15 -20.10 -0.50
N VAL A 4 28.68 -20.89 0.46
CA VAL A 4 27.89 -21.60 1.48
C VAL A 4 27.01 -20.66 2.32
N PRO A 5 27.52 -19.51 2.83
CA PRO A 5 26.67 -18.60 3.62
C PRO A 5 25.48 -18.05 2.84
N PHE A 6 25.63 -17.83 1.54
CA PHE A 6 24.55 -17.32 0.68
C PHE A 6 23.51 -18.37 0.34
N ILE A 7 23.93 -19.64 0.22
CA ILE A 7 23.01 -20.77 0.03
C ILE A 7 22.18 -20.97 1.30
N LEU A 8 22.82 -20.96 2.47
CA LEU A 8 22.11 -21.03 3.76
C LEU A 8 21.13 -19.86 3.92
N LEU A 9 21.56 -18.64 3.59
CA LEU A 9 20.72 -17.45 3.68
C LEU A 9 19.53 -17.50 2.71
N PHE A 10 19.72 -18.01 1.48
CA PHE A 10 18.63 -18.22 0.54
C PHE A 10 17.60 -19.24 1.05
N TRP A 11 18.06 -20.39 1.56
CA TRP A 11 17.17 -21.39 2.12
C TRP A 11 16.47 -20.94 3.40
N ALA A 12 17.14 -20.12 4.23
CA ALA A 12 16.49 -19.49 5.39
C ALA A 12 15.35 -18.56 4.94
N ALA A 13 15.58 -17.73 3.91
CA ALA A 13 14.54 -16.87 3.34
C ALA A 13 13.38 -17.66 2.71
N ALA A 14 13.68 -18.75 2.01
CA ALA A 14 12.65 -19.65 1.48
C ALA A 14 11.85 -20.34 2.60
N GLY A 15 12.54 -20.82 3.65
CA GLY A 15 11.93 -21.50 4.79
C GLY A 15 10.95 -20.60 5.55
N ILE A 16 11.32 -19.34 5.82
CA ILE A 16 10.39 -18.39 6.46
C ILE A 16 9.19 -18.07 5.56
N GLY A 17 9.39 -17.97 4.23
CA GLY A 17 8.29 -17.77 3.28
C GLY A 17 7.34 -18.97 3.19
N ILE A 18 7.85 -20.20 3.25
CA ILE A 18 7.02 -21.41 3.32
C ILE A 18 6.22 -21.43 4.63
N SER A 19 6.84 -20.99 5.73
CA SER A 19 6.20 -20.97 7.05
C SER A 19 4.93 -20.10 7.08
N THR A 20 4.85 -19.03 6.27
CA THR A 20 3.63 -18.19 6.21
C THR A 20 2.45 -18.91 5.58
N PHE A 21 2.66 -19.84 4.64
CA PHE A 21 1.57 -20.65 4.09
C PHE A 21 1.08 -21.70 5.09
N VAL A 22 2.01 -22.26 5.88
CA VAL A 22 1.67 -23.15 6.99
C VAL A 22 0.93 -22.39 8.09
N GLU A 23 1.29 -21.12 8.34
CA GLU A 23 0.58 -20.23 9.25
C GLU A 23 -0.87 -20.01 8.83
N ASP A 24 -1.10 -19.72 7.55
CA ASP A 24 -2.45 -19.55 7.01
C ASP A 24 -3.31 -20.81 7.18
N ALA A 25 -2.70 -22.00 7.01
CA ALA A 25 -3.38 -23.28 7.15
C ALA A 25 -3.65 -23.73 8.60
N HIS A 26 -2.78 -23.39 9.56
CA HIS A 26 -2.82 -23.93 10.94
C HIS A 26 -2.91 -22.87 12.05
N GLY A 27 -2.85 -21.58 11.70
CA GLY A 27 -2.94 -20.44 12.62
C GLY A 27 -1.60 -20.01 13.24
N THR A 28 -1.53 -18.75 13.65
CA THR A 28 -0.34 -18.12 14.26
C THR A 28 0.19 -18.86 15.50
N PRO A 29 -0.63 -19.35 16.46
CA PRO A 29 -0.11 -20.07 17.63
C PRO A 29 0.65 -21.35 17.27
N PHE A 30 0.25 -22.03 16.19
CA PHE A 30 0.91 -23.24 15.71
C PHE A 30 2.33 -22.93 15.23
N ILE A 31 2.49 -21.94 14.35
CA ILE A 31 3.81 -21.57 13.81
C ILE A 31 4.75 -21.00 14.86
N GLN A 32 4.24 -20.22 15.81
CA GLN A 32 5.06 -19.74 16.93
C GLN A 32 5.60 -20.91 17.78
N THR A 33 4.80 -21.97 17.96
CA THR A 33 5.20 -23.13 18.76
C THR A 33 6.17 -24.05 18.01
N TYR A 34 5.88 -24.36 16.74
CA TYR A 34 6.57 -25.42 15.98
C TYR A 34 7.64 -24.93 15.01
N VAL A 35 7.70 -23.63 14.73
CA VAL A 35 8.71 -23.04 13.85
C VAL A 35 9.48 -21.94 14.57
N TYR A 36 8.90 -20.75 14.76
CA TYR A 36 9.66 -19.58 15.20
C TYR A 36 10.19 -19.68 16.64
N GLY A 37 9.46 -20.35 17.53
CA GLY A 37 9.88 -20.58 18.93
C GLY A 37 10.88 -21.72 19.12
N THR A 38 11.15 -22.53 18.09
CA THR A 38 11.94 -23.76 18.23
C THR A 38 13.44 -23.51 18.29
N TRP A 39 14.17 -24.45 18.92
CA TRP A 39 15.63 -24.38 19.02
C TRP A 39 16.32 -24.53 17.66
N TRP A 40 15.76 -25.34 16.75
CA TRP A 40 16.36 -25.57 15.43
C TRP A 40 16.28 -24.30 14.56
N PHE A 41 15.20 -23.51 14.69
CA PHE A 41 15.06 -22.24 14.00
C PHE A 41 16.10 -21.23 14.49
N LYS A 42 16.27 -21.12 15.82
CA LYS A 42 17.33 -20.30 16.44
C LYS A 42 18.72 -20.74 16.00
N LEU A 43 18.96 -22.06 15.92
CA LEU A 43 20.23 -22.62 15.46
C LEU A 43 20.51 -22.30 13.99
N LEU A 44 19.49 -22.40 13.11
CA LEU A 44 19.62 -22.05 11.70
C LEU A 44 20.11 -20.61 11.51
N TRP A 45 19.44 -19.64 12.16
CA TRP A 45 19.84 -18.23 12.07
C TRP A 45 21.20 -17.96 12.70
N THR A 46 21.52 -18.63 13.81
CA THR A 46 22.85 -18.56 14.42
C THR A 46 23.93 -19.08 13.46
N ALA A 47 23.69 -20.21 12.79
CA ALA A 47 24.61 -20.77 11.79
C ALA A 47 24.80 -19.82 10.59
N VAL A 48 23.72 -19.21 10.09
CA VAL A 48 23.78 -18.17 9.05
C VAL A 48 24.68 -17.02 9.50
N MET A 49 24.47 -16.51 10.72
CA MET A 49 25.25 -15.37 11.24
C MET A 49 26.73 -15.71 11.45
N VAL A 50 27.04 -16.85 12.06
CA VAL A 50 28.41 -17.31 12.26
C VAL A 50 29.15 -17.50 10.93
N THR A 51 28.50 -18.10 9.94
CA THR A 51 29.12 -18.33 8.63
C THR A 51 29.33 -17.03 7.85
N LEU A 52 28.41 -16.06 7.96
CA LEU A 52 28.57 -14.71 7.39
C LEU A 52 29.67 -13.92 8.09
N ALA A 53 29.76 -13.98 9.42
CA ALA A 53 30.82 -13.34 10.20
C ALA A 53 32.20 -13.93 9.84
N ALA A 54 32.32 -15.25 9.73
CA ALA A 54 33.54 -15.90 9.27
C ALA A 54 33.94 -15.45 7.85
N LEU A 55 32.97 -15.29 6.93
CA LEU A 55 33.23 -14.76 5.59
C LEU A 55 33.69 -13.29 5.64
N PHE A 56 33.06 -12.47 6.48
CA PHE A 56 33.41 -11.06 6.69
C PHE A 56 34.86 -10.92 7.15
N VAL A 57 35.26 -11.74 8.13
CA VAL A 57 36.63 -11.76 8.66
C VAL A 57 37.63 -12.22 7.59
N ARG A 58 37.36 -13.34 6.91
CA ARG A 58 38.24 -13.86 5.85
C ARG A 58 38.45 -12.88 4.70
N ARG A 59 37.47 -12.03 4.42
CA ARG A 59 37.54 -11.01 3.36
C ARG A 59 38.14 -9.68 3.83
N LYS A 60 38.59 -9.59 5.10
CA LYS A 60 39.14 -8.37 5.71
C LYS A 60 38.25 -7.15 5.49
N MET A 61 36.92 -7.35 5.56
CA MET A 61 35.94 -6.32 5.23
C MET A 61 35.95 -5.13 6.21
N TRP A 62 36.51 -5.32 7.41
CA TRP A 62 36.76 -4.25 8.38
C TRP A 62 37.62 -3.09 7.83
N LYS A 63 38.39 -3.31 6.75
CA LYS A 63 39.15 -2.26 6.07
C LYS A 63 38.26 -1.25 5.32
N ASN A 64 37.01 -1.60 5.03
CA ASN A 64 36.04 -0.70 4.40
C ASN A 64 35.02 -0.25 5.44
N PHE A 65 35.23 0.94 6.01
CA PHE A 65 34.43 1.46 7.12
C PHE A 65 32.92 1.49 6.83
N PRO A 66 32.43 2.02 5.68
CA PRO A 66 31.00 1.94 5.35
C PRO A 66 30.42 0.51 5.32
N LEU A 67 31.15 -0.44 4.74
CA LEU A 67 30.70 -1.85 4.70
C LEU A 67 30.76 -2.49 6.09
N LEU A 68 31.75 -2.14 6.91
CA LEU A 68 31.86 -2.62 8.30
C LEU A 68 30.65 -2.21 9.11
N VAL A 69 30.30 -0.91 9.09
CA VAL A 69 29.14 -0.39 9.84
C VAL A 69 27.85 -1.10 9.40
N LEU A 70 27.64 -1.26 8.09
CA LEU A 70 26.45 -1.94 7.57
C LEU A 70 26.38 -3.44 7.93
N HIS A 71 27.48 -4.18 7.93
CA HIS A 71 27.41 -5.61 8.25
C HIS A 71 27.37 -5.85 9.77
N LEU A 72 28.06 -5.01 10.54
CA LEU A 72 28.00 -5.04 11.99
C LEU A 72 26.57 -4.77 12.49
N SER A 73 25.84 -3.88 11.82
CA SER A 73 24.45 -3.59 12.19
C SER A 73 23.56 -4.83 12.17
N PHE A 74 23.73 -5.73 11.18
CA PHE A 74 22.98 -6.99 11.15
C PHE A 74 23.30 -7.91 12.32
N GLY A 75 24.57 -7.94 12.77
CA GLY A 75 24.96 -8.67 13.97
C GLY A 75 24.31 -8.11 15.23
N VAL A 76 24.25 -6.77 15.36
CA VAL A 76 23.58 -6.10 16.48
C VAL A 76 22.07 -6.34 16.46
N ILE A 77 21.41 -6.24 15.29
CA ILE A 77 19.99 -6.55 15.12
C ILE A 77 19.71 -8.00 15.54
N PHE A 78 20.54 -8.94 15.09
CA PHE A 78 20.39 -10.35 15.45
C PHE A 78 20.59 -10.59 16.96
N ALA A 79 21.59 -9.96 17.57
CA ALA A 79 21.82 -10.04 19.02
C ALA A 79 20.63 -9.48 19.82
N GLY A 80 20.05 -8.37 19.37
CA GLY A 80 18.84 -7.81 19.96
C GLY A 80 17.64 -8.75 19.86
N ALA A 81 17.38 -9.29 18.66
CA ALA A 81 16.32 -10.28 18.44
C ALA A 81 16.51 -11.55 19.28
N LEU A 82 17.75 -12.02 19.42
CA LEU A 82 18.07 -13.18 20.26
C LEU A 82 17.83 -12.88 21.74
N THR A 83 18.18 -11.67 22.20
CA THR A 83 17.92 -11.20 23.56
C THR A 83 16.41 -11.19 23.82
N THR A 84 15.61 -10.56 22.96
CA THR A 84 14.14 -10.58 23.06
C THR A 84 13.58 -12.01 23.06
N ALA A 85 14.14 -12.92 22.25
CA ALA A 85 13.68 -14.31 22.19
C ALA A 85 14.00 -15.15 23.44
N PHE A 86 14.93 -14.69 24.30
CA PHE A 86 15.28 -15.36 25.55
C PHE A 86 14.71 -14.68 26.79
N THR A 87 14.65 -13.34 26.80
CA THR A 87 14.22 -12.55 27.98
C THR A 87 12.83 -11.96 27.86
N GLY A 88 12.26 -11.93 26.65
CA GLY A 88 11.00 -11.27 26.36
C GLY A 88 9.79 -12.17 26.57
N HIS A 89 8.69 -11.57 27.04
CA HIS A 89 7.42 -12.27 27.26
C HIS A 89 6.24 -11.41 26.81
N LYS A 90 5.22 -12.05 26.25
CA LYS A 90 4.00 -11.39 25.77
C LYS A 90 2.76 -11.98 26.40
N GLY A 91 1.69 -11.20 26.42
CA GLY A 91 0.39 -11.64 26.91
C GLY A 91 -0.69 -10.60 26.74
N ILE A 92 -1.85 -10.86 27.35
CA ILE A 92 -3.03 -10.01 27.29
C ILE A 92 -3.52 -9.78 28.72
N LEU A 93 -3.76 -8.51 29.05
CA LEU A 93 -4.29 -8.01 30.29
C LEU A 93 -5.71 -7.51 30.05
N HIS A 94 -6.68 -8.02 30.80
CA HIS A 94 -8.05 -7.52 30.78
C HIS A 94 -8.26 -6.60 31.99
N LEU A 95 -8.72 -5.38 31.73
CA LEU A 95 -9.07 -4.42 32.77
C LEU A 95 -10.57 -4.15 32.74
N ARG A 96 -11.23 -4.28 33.90
CA ARG A 96 -12.61 -3.84 34.12
C ARG A 96 -12.61 -2.54 34.92
N LYS A 97 -13.56 -1.66 34.62
CA LYS A 97 -13.65 -0.34 35.24
C LYS A 97 -13.74 -0.46 36.76
N GLY A 98 -12.90 0.31 37.44
CA GLY A 98 -12.83 0.34 38.91
C GLY A 98 -12.17 -0.86 39.58
N GLN A 99 -11.87 -1.94 38.85
CA GLN A 99 -11.25 -3.15 39.40
C GLN A 99 -9.74 -3.16 39.14
N PRO A 100 -8.89 -2.99 40.18
CA PRO A 100 -7.45 -3.11 40.00
C PRO A 100 -7.04 -4.57 39.82
N THR A 101 -6.21 -4.84 38.83
CA THR A 101 -5.59 -6.16 38.60
C THR A 101 -4.11 -6.02 38.27
N GLY A 102 -3.32 -7.00 38.73
CA GLY A 102 -1.92 -7.15 38.39
C GLY A 102 -1.66 -8.42 37.59
N GLU A 103 -2.71 -9.09 37.10
CA GLU A 103 -2.59 -10.40 36.46
C GLU A 103 -2.88 -10.32 34.96
N TYR A 104 -2.04 -10.96 34.13
CA TYR A 104 -2.22 -11.05 32.69
C TYR A 104 -2.04 -12.49 32.20
N VAL A 105 -2.64 -12.82 31.06
CA VAL A 105 -2.55 -14.16 30.46
C VAL A 105 -1.45 -14.17 29.41
N ASN A 106 -0.44 -15.02 29.57
CA ASN A 106 0.67 -15.13 28.62
C ASN A 106 0.28 -15.92 27.35
N GLU A 107 1.17 -15.96 26.35
CA GLU A 107 0.98 -16.71 25.09
C GLU A 107 0.73 -18.22 25.27
N ARG A 108 1.15 -18.79 26.42
CA ARG A 108 0.90 -20.19 26.79
C ARG A 108 -0.42 -20.40 27.54
N LYS A 109 -1.28 -19.37 27.57
CA LYS A 109 -2.56 -19.34 28.31
C LYS A 109 -2.40 -19.55 29.82
N GLN A 110 -1.26 -19.15 30.37
CA GLN A 110 -0.98 -19.21 31.81
C GLN A 110 -1.08 -17.80 32.41
N VAL A 111 -1.59 -17.71 33.63
CA VAL A 111 -1.66 -16.44 34.39
C VAL A 111 -0.27 -16.07 34.88
N ALA A 112 0.15 -14.84 34.62
CA ALA A 112 1.39 -14.24 35.06
C ALA A 112 1.10 -12.91 35.77
N ARG A 113 2.03 -12.45 36.61
CA ARG A 113 1.85 -11.26 37.45
C ARG A 113 2.74 -10.10 37.02
N LEU A 114 2.18 -8.90 37.06
CA LEU A 114 2.86 -7.63 36.91
C LEU A 114 3.48 -7.19 38.25
N PRO A 115 4.56 -6.41 38.24
CA PRO A 115 5.16 -5.84 39.46
C PRO A 115 4.36 -4.67 40.06
N PHE A 116 3.21 -4.32 39.48
CA PHE A 116 2.32 -3.25 39.91
C PHE A 116 0.87 -3.57 39.52
N MET A 117 -0.09 -2.87 40.11
CA MET A 117 -1.51 -3.02 39.82
C MET A 117 -1.96 -1.96 38.79
N MET A 118 -2.87 -2.36 37.89
CA MET A 118 -3.48 -1.47 36.91
C MET A 118 -5.00 -1.49 37.06
N ARG A 119 -5.61 -0.30 36.99
CA ARG A 119 -7.06 -0.12 37.07
C ARG A 119 -7.54 0.73 35.89
N LEU A 120 -8.60 0.28 35.21
CA LEU A 120 -9.29 1.09 34.23
C LEU A 120 -10.16 2.14 34.93
N ASP A 121 -9.91 3.41 34.67
CA ASP A 121 -10.71 4.52 35.19
C ASP A 121 -11.88 4.83 34.22
N SER A 122 -11.60 4.87 32.92
CA SER A 122 -12.62 4.99 31.87
C SER A 122 -12.13 4.46 30.53
N PHE A 123 -13.06 3.97 29.70
CA PHE A 123 -12.84 3.67 28.29
C PHE A 123 -13.90 4.39 27.45
N HIS A 124 -13.49 4.95 26.32
CA HIS A 124 -14.41 5.51 25.33
C HIS A 124 -13.82 5.46 23.92
N ILE A 125 -14.72 5.44 22.94
CA ILE A 125 -14.38 5.55 21.51
C ILE A 125 -14.46 7.02 21.14
N ALA A 126 -13.37 7.57 20.62
CA ALA A 126 -13.38 8.91 20.03
C ALA A 126 -13.82 8.78 18.57
N TYR A 127 -14.84 9.53 18.16
CA TYR A 127 -15.39 9.49 16.80
C TYR A 127 -14.96 10.68 15.97
N TYR A 128 -14.97 10.53 14.64
CA TYR A 128 -14.84 11.67 13.75
C TYR A 128 -16.05 12.62 13.91
N PRO A 129 -15.86 13.95 13.84
CA PRO A 129 -16.96 14.89 14.04
C PRO A 129 -18.14 14.64 13.10
N GLY A 130 -19.31 14.37 13.68
CA GLY A 130 -20.56 14.15 12.93
C GLY A 130 -20.73 12.76 12.32
N THR A 131 -19.90 11.79 12.69
CA THR A 131 -19.95 10.43 12.13
C THR A 131 -19.84 9.39 13.24
N GLU A 132 -20.13 8.13 12.89
CA GLU A 132 -19.96 6.97 13.79
C GLU A 132 -18.62 6.25 13.52
N ALA A 133 -17.77 6.81 12.66
CA ALA A 133 -16.46 6.22 12.38
C ALA A 133 -15.49 6.47 13.54
N PRO A 134 -14.83 5.42 14.06
CA PRO A 134 -13.87 5.56 15.14
C PRO A 134 -12.61 6.29 14.67
N ALA A 135 -12.24 7.35 15.39
CA ALA A 135 -11.00 8.11 15.23
C ALA A 135 -9.91 7.68 16.23
N ASP A 136 -10.29 7.21 17.42
CA ASP A 136 -9.39 6.62 18.42
C ASP A 136 -10.14 5.72 19.42
N TYR A 137 -9.41 4.85 20.13
CA TYR A 137 -9.91 4.02 21.22
C TYR A 137 -9.11 4.35 22.48
N VAL A 138 -9.72 5.01 23.46
CA VAL A 138 -9.00 5.67 24.56
C VAL A 138 -9.30 5.00 25.89
N SER A 139 -8.25 4.43 26.50
CA SER A 139 -8.25 3.89 27.86
C SER A 139 -7.52 4.83 28.81
N GLN A 140 -8.22 5.32 29.83
CA GLN A 140 -7.61 6.04 30.95
C GLN A 140 -7.38 5.07 32.10
N ILE A 141 -6.14 4.98 32.57
CA ILE A 141 -5.72 3.95 33.52
C ILE A 141 -5.01 4.62 34.69
N SER A 142 -5.18 4.05 35.87
CA SER A 142 -4.39 4.35 37.07
C SER A 142 -3.50 3.16 37.40
N CYS A 143 -2.19 3.41 37.53
CA CYS A 143 -1.20 2.41 37.91
C CYS A 143 -0.77 2.64 39.37
N GLN A 144 -0.84 1.58 40.17
CA GLN A 144 -0.60 1.61 41.61
C GLN A 144 0.53 0.66 41.99
N HIS A 145 1.36 1.06 42.96
CA HIS A 145 2.25 0.12 43.63
C HIS A 145 1.43 -0.92 44.39
N ILE A 146 2.06 -2.06 44.71
CA ILE A 146 1.41 -3.10 45.51
C ILE A 146 0.94 -2.55 46.87
N ASP A 147 1.65 -1.53 47.39
CA ASP A 147 1.35 -0.83 48.64
C ASP A 147 0.20 0.19 48.52
N GLY A 148 -0.39 0.37 47.33
CA GLY A 148 -1.60 1.17 47.09
C GLY A 148 -1.37 2.58 46.49
N ASP A 149 -0.13 3.08 46.51
CA ASP A 149 0.18 4.42 45.98
C ASP A 149 0.11 4.49 44.45
N ILE A 150 -0.64 5.47 43.93
CA ILE A 150 -0.72 5.72 42.47
C ILE A 150 0.57 6.41 42.02
N PHE A 151 1.33 5.76 41.14
CA PHE A 151 2.57 6.33 40.58
C PHE A 151 2.40 6.88 39.16
N ALA A 152 1.36 6.47 38.43
CA ALA A 152 1.09 6.96 37.09
C ALA A 152 -0.40 6.91 36.73
N ARG A 153 -0.85 7.86 35.90
CA ARG A 153 -2.19 7.87 35.29
C ARG A 153 -2.11 7.96 33.76
N PRO A 154 -1.65 6.90 33.08
CA PRO A 154 -1.47 6.96 31.64
C PRO A 154 -2.79 6.94 30.87
N ILE A 155 -2.74 7.53 29.68
CA ILE A 155 -3.75 7.35 28.64
C ILE A 155 -3.13 6.44 27.59
N ILE A 156 -3.77 5.29 27.36
CA ILE A 156 -3.39 4.34 26.31
C ILE A 156 -4.42 4.48 25.20
N SER A 157 -3.94 4.70 23.97
CA SER A 157 -4.81 4.76 22.79
C SER A 157 -4.06 4.32 21.53
N MET A 158 -4.71 4.37 20.37
CA MET A 158 -4.06 3.97 19.11
C MET A 158 -2.85 4.85 18.84
N ASN A 159 -1.70 4.23 18.52
CA ASN A 159 -0.41 4.92 18.36
C ASN A 159 0.13 5.61 19.63
N ARG A 160 -0.45 5.32 20.81
CA ARG A 160 -0.02 5.85 22.10
C ARG A 160 0.04 4.73 23.15
N ILE A 161 1.21 4.08 23.23
CA ILE A 161 1.47 3.05 24.24
C ILE A 161 1.83 3.64 25.60
N PHE A 162 1.60 2.86 26.66
CA PHE A 162 2.19 3.12 27.97
C PHE A 162 3.38 2.18 28.20
N SER A 163 4.44 2.67 28.83
CA SER A 163 5.62 1.88 29.18
C SER A 163 6.02 2.12 30.63
N ALA A 164 6.19 1.05 31.40
CA ALA A 164 6.63 1.11 32.79
C ALA A 164 7.41 -0.16 33.17
N GLN A 165 8.55 -0.01 33.85
CA GLN A 165 9.35 -1.11 34.39
C GLN A 165 9.67 -2.23 33.37
N GLY A 166 9.92 -1.87 32.11
CA GLY A 166 10.21 -2.82 31.02
C GLY A 166 8.97 -3.45 30.35
N TYR A 167 7.77 -3.21 30.88
CA TYR A 167 6.50 -3.59 30.28
C TYR A 167 5.97 -2.48 29.38
N ARG A 168 5.35 -2.88 28.27
CA ARG A 168 4.64 -2.01 27.34
C ARG A 168 3.21 -2.50 27.18
N PHE A 169 2.28 -1.55 27.19
CA PHE A 169 0.85 -1.80 27.10
C PHE A 169 0.30 -1.04 25.92
N TYR A 170 -0.46 -1.74 25.08
CA TYR A 170 -1.18 -1.14 23.98
C TYR A 170 -2.61 -1.67 23.92
N GLN A 171 -3.52 -0.82 23.47
CA GLN A 171 -4.92 -1.17 23.32
C GLN A 171 -5.10 -2.22 22.22
N SER A 172 -5.63 -3.40 22.55
CA SER A 172 -5.86 -4.47 21.57
C SER A 172 -7.33 -4.61 21.20
N SER A 173 -8.23 -4.56 22.19
CA SER A 173 -9.69 -4.69 22.01
C SER A 173 -10.42 -4.14 23.23
N TYR A 174 -11.74 -4.17 23.25
CA TYR A 174 -12.57 -3.67 24.34
C TYR A 174 -13.82 -4.54 24.50
N ASP A 175 -14.47 -4.46 25.66
CA ASP A 175 -15.73 -5.17 25.91
C ASP A 175 -16.89 -4.42 25.24
N GLU A 176 -17.90 -5.15 24.76
CA GLU A 176 -19.07 -4.56 24.07
C GLU A 176 -19.86 -3.58 24.96
N ASP A 177 -19.78 -3.74 26.27
CA ASP A 177 -20.42 -2.86 27.26
C ASP A 177 -19.65 -1.55 27.51
N LEU A 178 -18.49 -1.35 26.86
CA LEU A 178 -17.57 -0.22 27.03
C LEU A 178 -17.03 -0.04 28.46
N GLU A 179 -17.23 -1.02 29.34
CA GLU A 179 -16.79 -0.98 30.75
C GLU A 179 -15.52 -1.82 30.97
N GLY A 180 -14.98 -2.42 29.91
CA GLY A 180 -13.70 -3.13 29.95
C GLY A 180 -12.83 -2.90 28.72
N SER A 181 -11.53 -3.02 28.96
CA SER A 181 -10.47 -2.76 27.99
C SER A 181 -9.47 -3.90 28.03
N TRP A 182 -9.13 -4.42 26.85
CA TRP A 182 -8.10 -5.43 26.67
C TRP A 182 -6.82 -4.75 26.20
N LEU A 183 -5.76 -4.94 26.97
CA LEU A 183 -4.44 -4.43 26.69
C LEU A 183 -3.51 -5.59 26.39
N SER A 184 -2.81 -5.52 25.28
CA SER A 184 -1.69 -6.41 25.05
C SER A 184 -0.49 -5.96 25.86
N VAL A 185 0.19 -6.92 26.47
CA VAL A 185 1.36 -6.75 27.32
C VAL A 185 2.59 -7.27 26.59
N ASN A 186 3.63 -6.44 26.48
CA ASN A 186 4.92 -6.85 25.96
C ASN A 186 6.04 -6.45 26.93
N TYR A 187 6.76 -7.44 27.44
CA TYR A 187 7.94 -7.25 28.28
C TYR A 187 9.20 -7.50 27.46
N ASP A 188 10.00 -6.45 27.25
CA ASP A 188 11.29 -6.54 26.56
C ASP A 188 12.22 -5.38 27.00
N PRO A 189 12.92 -5.52 28.14
CA PRO A 189 13.73 -4.45 28.71
C PRO A 189 15.00 -4.13 27.91
N TRP A 190 15.59 -5.12 27.22
CA TRP A 190 16.91 -4.99 26.61
C TRP A 190 16.90 -5.16 25.09
N GLY A 191 16.18 -6.17 24.58
CA GLY A 191 16.30 -6.61 23.19
C GLY A 191 15.83 -5.55 22.19
N THR A 192 14.77 -4.81 22.52
CA THR A 192 14.32 -3.64 21.74
C THR A 192 15.45 -2.60 21.61
N GLY A 193 16.09 -2.19 22.72
CA GLY A 193 17.13 -1.15 22.68
C GLY A 193 18.35 -1.56 21.85
N ILE A 194 18.79 -2.82 21.98
CA ILE A 194 19.88 -3.38 21.18
C ILE A 194 19.50 -3.40 19.69
N THR A 195 18.29 -3.87 19.37
CA THR A 195 17.80 -3.95 17.99
C THR A 195 17.74 -2.57 17.33
N TYR A 196 17.25 -1.56 18.05
CA TYR A 196 17.19 -0.18 17.57
C TYR A 196 18.57 0.43 17.35
N THR A 197 19.55 0.11 18.22
CA THR A 197 20.95 0.48 17.99
C THR A 197 21.46 -0.12 16.68
N GLY A 198 21.12 -1.39 16.42
CA GLY A 198 21.38 -2.03 15.14
C GLY A 198 20.70 -1.33 13.96
N PHE A 199 19.43 -0.93 14.08
CA PHE A 199 18.72 -0.17 13.05
C PHE A 199 19.39 1.18 12.74
N CYS A 200 19.78 1.93 13.77
CA CYS A 200 20.51 3.20 13.60
C CYS A 200 21.85 2.98 12.86
N LEU A 201 22.60 1.94 13.24
CA LEU A 201 23.84 1.57 12.56
C LEU A 201 23.60 1.16 11.10
N MET A 202 22.51 0.45 10.80
CA MET A 202 22.16 0.06 9.43
C MET A 202 21.88 1.29 8.57
N GLY A 203 21.07 2.23 9.08
CA GLY A 203 20.79 3.49 8.40
C GLY A 203 22.07 4.29 8.13
N LEU A 204 22.94 4.43 9.14
CA LEU A 204 24.23 5.09 9.02
C LEU A 204 25.15 4.40 7.99
N GLY A 205 25.29 3.07 8.07
CA GLY A 205 26.13 2.29 7.16
C GLY A 205 25.70 2.45 5.71
N CYS A 206 24.40 2.44 5.45
CA CYS A 206 23.87 2.69 4.13
C CYS A 206 24.09 4.12 3.63
N LEU A 207 23.88 5.16 4.47
CA LEU A 207 24.18 6.55 4.11
C LEU A 207 25.67 6.73 3.78
N LEU A 208 26.55 6.16 4.61
CA LEU A 208 27.99 6.16 4.37
C LEU A 208 28.35 5.49 3.04
N LEU A 209 27.67 4.41 2.65
CA LEU A 209 27.89 3.74 1.35
C LEU A 209 27.48 4.60 0.15
N LEU A 210 26.40 5.38 0.26
CA LEU A 210 25.97 6.31 -0.78
C LEU A 210 26.95 7.49 -0.90
N CYS A 211 27.47 7.98 0.23
CA CYS A 211 28.40 9.12 0.28
C CYS A 211 29.88 8.74 0.03
N ALA A 212 30.27 7.47 0.16
CA ALA A 212 31.65 7.02 0.10
C ALA A 212 32.37 7.44 -1.20
N ARG A 213 33.54 8.08 -1.03
CA ARG A 213 34.39 8.54 -2.14
C ARG A 213 34.95 7.41 -3.00
N ASP A 214 34.99 6.16 -2.52
CA ASP A 214 35.49 5.00 -3.30
C ASP A 214 34.44 3.91 -3.51
N GLY A 215 33.18 4.19 -3.17
CA GLY A 215 32.06 3.25 -3.24
C GLY A 215 31.64 2.91 -4.68
N GLY A 216 31.16 1.68 -4.90
CA GLY A 216 30.65 1.21 -6.18
C GLY A 216 29.54 2.13 -6.75
N PHE A 217 28.68 2.65 -5.88
CA PHE A 217 27.64 3.61 -6.23
C PHE A 217 28.19 4.95 -6.75
N ARG A 218 29.16 5.57 -6.07
CA ARG A 218 29.77 6.84 -6.51
C ARG A 218 30.70 6.66 -7.72
N ARG A 219 31.25 5.46 -7.94
CA ARG A 219 31.96 5.08 -9.18
C ARG A 219 30.98 4.95 -10.34
N LEU A 220 29.80 4.36 -10.11
CA LEU A 220 28.70 4.34 -11.08
C LEU A 220 28.21 5.76 -11.39
N LEU A 221 27.96 6.61 -10.38
CA LEU A 221 27.53 8.01 -10.56
C LEU A 221 28.56 8.90 -11.27
N ARG A 222 29.86 8.60 -11.15
CA ARG A 222 30.94 9.32 -11.85
C ARG A 222 31.13 8.87 -13.30
N HIS A 223 30.36 7.88 -13.76
CA HIS A 223 30.37 7.49 -15.16
C HIS A 223 29.98 8.71 -16.05
N PRO A 224 30.64 8.94 -17.21
CA PRO A 224 30.36 10.09 -18.09
C PRO A 224 28.88 10.20 -18.49
N LEU A 225 28.19 9.06 -18.50
CA LEU A 225 26.76 8.94 -18.75
C LEU A 225 25.85 9.45 -17.62
N ILE A 226 26.35 9.97 -16.49
CA ILE A 226 25.51 10.43 -15.36
C ILE A 226 25.69 11.92 -15.00
N ARG A 227 26.88 12.51 -15.14
CA ARG A 227 27.26 13.92 -14.82
C ARG A 227 26.45 15.13 -15.40
N LYS A 228 25.35 14.96 -16.11
CA LYS A 228 24.63 16.01 -16.86
C LYS A 228 23.13 16.09 -16.52
N GLY A 229 22.75 15.72 -15.30
CA GLY A 229 21.35 15.70 -14.87
C GLY A 229 21.16 16.47 -13.57
N GLY A 230 20.87 17.77 -13.68
CA GLY A 230 20.37 18.60 -12.59
C GLY A 230 19.06 19.28 -13.02
N LEU A 231 18.05 19.15 -12.16
CA LEU A 231 16.86 19.98 -11.94
C LEU A 231 16.15 20.65 -13.14
N PHE A 232 14.88 20.29 -13.35
CA PHE A 232 13.80 21.28 -13.53
C PHE A 232 12.42 20.61 -13.37
N LEU A 233 11.63 21.09 -12.39
CA LEU A 233 10.17 21.00 -12.35
C LEU A 233 9.72 22.44 -12.11
N ILE A 234 9.00 23.03 -13.06
CA ILE A 234 7.93 24.02 -12.87
C ILE A 234 7.35 24.37 -14.26
N ALA A 235 6.03 24.63 -14.23
CA ALA A 235 5.15 25.22 -15.24
C ALA A 235 4.47 24.26 -16.23
N LEU A 236 3.21 23.95 -15.93
CA LEU A 236 2.12 24.31 -16.85
C LEU A 236 0.78 24.37 -16.10
N PHE A 237 0.16 25.54 -16.06
CA PHE A 237 -1.29 25.69 -16.01
C PHE A 237 -1.67 26.72 -17.06
N TRP A 238 -2.38 26.28 -18.10
CA TRP A 238 -3.33 27.12 -18.83
C TRP A 238 -4.49 26.23 -19.28
N GLY A 239 -5.68 26.54 -18.81
CA GLY A 239 -6.91 25.80 -19.11
C GLY A 239 -7.52 26.25 -20.43
N CYS A 240 -7.98 25.28 -21.21
CA CYS A 240 -8.78 25.47 -22.40
C CYS A 240 -10.24 25.70 -21.99
N GLN A 241 -10.91 26.72 -22.54
CA GLN A 241 -12.35 26.91 -22.39
C GLN A 241 -13.12 26.02 -23.38
N LEU A 242 -14.24 25.46 -22.93
CA LEU A 242 -15.25 24.84 -23.80
C LEU A 242 -16.63 25.38 -23.43
N LYS A 243 -17.28 25.98 -24.44
CA LYS A 243 -18.68 26.43 -24.45
C LYS A 243 -19.63 25.22 -24.48
N ALA A 244 -20.83 25.41 -23.91
CA ALA A 244 -21.94 24.47 -24.01
C ALA A 244 -23.19 25.20 -24.51
N ASP A 245 -24.00 24.50 -25.31
CA ASP A 245 -25.33 24.92 -25.79
C ASP A 245 -26.43 23.92 -25.33
N PRO A 246 -27.72 24.33 -25.34
CA PRO A 246 -28.82 23.84 -24.46
C PRO A 246 -29.65 22.73 -25.12
N ALA A 247 -30.73 22.14 -24.59
CA ALA A 247 -31.33 21.89 -23.27
C ALA A 247 -32.49 20.89 -23.50
N LEU A 248 -32.86 20.12 -22.48
CA LEU A 248 -34.19 19.51 -22.31
C LEU A 248 -34.66 19.80 -20.86
N PRO A 249 -35.96 19.76 -20.55
CA PRO A 249 -36.49 20.39 -19.35
C PRO A 249 -36.33 19.49 -18.13
N VAL A 250 -35.44 19.88 -17.22
CA VAL A 250 -35.33 19.41 -15.83
C VAL A 250 -34.99 20.64 -14.98
N VAL A 251 -35.36 20.64 -13.69
CA VAL A 251 -35.14 21.70 -12.67
C VAL A 251 -34.00 22.66 -13.05
N LYS A 252 -34.30 23.98 -13.12
CA LYS A 252 -33.39 25.03 -13.61
C LYS A 252 -31.97 24.84 -13.08
N ARG A 253 -30.99 24.73 -13.98
CA ARG A 253 -29.54 24.49 -13.74
C ARG A 253 -28.95 25.27 -12.55
N VAL A 254 -29.43 26.49 -12.30
CA VAL A 254 -29.01 27.38 -11.21
C VAL A 254 -29.32 26.82 -9.81
N GLN A 255 -30.39 26.04 -9.63
CA GLN A 255 -30.75 25.38 -8.36
C GLN A 255 -30.04 24.04 -8.14
N ALA A 256 -29.56 23.37 -9.20
CA ALA A 256 -28.78 22.15 -9.08
C ALA A 256 -27.29 22.43 -8.82
N ASP A 257 -26.74 23.50 -9.43
CA ASP A 257 -25.37 23.94 -9.16
C ASP A 257 -25.21 24.47 -7.72
N SER A 258 -26.27 25.01 -7.11
CA SER A 258 -26.27 25.40 -5.69
C SER A 258 -26.34 24.20 -4.72
N LEU A 259 -26.86 23.06 -5.17
CA LEU A 259 -26.85 21.80 -4.41
C LEU A 259 -25.46 21.16 -4.41
N ALA A 260 -24.70 21.27 -5.50
CA ALA A 260 -23.37 20.66 -5.63
C ALA A 260 -22.39 21.09 -4.51
N ILE A 261 -22.52 22.34 -4.03
CA ILE A 261 -21.69 22.92 -2.96
C ILE A 261 -22.22 22.67 -1.54
N GLN A 262 -23.45 22.17 -1.40
CA GLN A 262 -24.01 21.82 -0.08
C GLN A 262 -23.19 20.69 0.54
N GLN A 263 -23.09 20.70 1.87
CA GLN A 263 -22.24 19.75 2.59
C GLN A 263 -23.09 18.72 3.31
N VAL A 264 -22.71 17.46 3.15
CA VAL A 264 -23.39 16.30 3.73
C VAL A 264 -22.37 15.39 4.39
N VAL A 265 -22.84 14.56 5.32
CA VAL A 265 -22.05 13.46 5.86
C VAL A 265 -22.18 12.27 4.90
N TYR A 266 -21.07 11.89 4.27
CA TYR A 266 -21.02 10.78 3.30
C TYR A 266 -19.69 10.04 3.41
N ASN A 267 -19.73 8.71 3.46
CA ASN A 267 -18.57 7.83 3.70
C ASN A 267 -17.74 8.28 4.91
N ASP A 268 -18.42 8.53 6.03
CA ASP A 268 -17.83 8.89 7.32
C ASP A 268 -16.97 10.15 7.31
N ARG A 269 -17.27 11.09 6.41
CA ARG A 269 -16.72 12.44 6.45
C ARG A 269 -17.71 13.47 5.94
N VAL A 270 -17.42 14.73 6.22
CA VAL A 270 -18.07 15.84 5.53
C VAL A 270 -17.56 15.88 4.08
N ALA A 271 -18.49 15.91 3.12
CA ALA A 271 -18.21 15.99 1.70
C ALA A 271 -19.24 16.91 1.00
N PRO A 272 -18.91 17.48 -0.16
CA PRO A 272 -19.90 18.12 -1.02
C PRO A 272 -20.96 17.10 -1.48
N PHE A 273 -22.20 17.54 -1.58
CA PHE A 273 -23.31 16.73 -2.09
C PHE A 273 -23.04 16.21 -3.51
N ASN A 274 -22.25 16.94 -4.31
CA ASN A 274 -21.73 16.47 -5.59
C ASN A 274 -21.05 15.09 -5.50
N THR A 275 -20.27 14.84 -4.45
CA THR A 275 -19.56 13.58 -4.27
C THR A 275 -20.54 12.43 -4.03
N LEU A 276 -21.50 12.62 -3.11
CA LEU A 276 -22.57 11.65 -2.86
C LEU A 276 -23.35 11.37 -4.13
N ALA A 277 -23.81 12.42 -4.82
CA ALA A 277 -24.65 12.28 -5.99
C ALA A 277 -23.90 11.59 -7.15
N ARG A 278 -22.65 11.98 -7.40
CA ARG A 278 -21.79 11.37 -8.41
C ARG A 278 -21.57 9.88 -8.13
N ASP A 279 -21.25 9.53 -6.89
CA ASP A 279 -20.97 8.15 -6.51
C ASP A 279 -22.24 7.29 -6.58
N PHE A 280 -23.40 7.83 -6.18
CA PHE A 280 -24.71 7.20 -6.35
C PHE A 280 -25.01 6.86 -7.82
N VAL A 281 -24.93 7.86 -8.71
CA VAL A 281 -25.19 7.65 -10.14
C VAL A 281 -24.16 6.72 -10.75
N GLN A 282 -22.88 6.85 -10.38
CA GLN A 282 -21.83 5.98 -10.89
C GLN A 282 -22.01 4.52 -10.43
N LYS A 283 -22.43 4.25 -9.19
CA LYS A 283 -22.69 2.89 -8.70
C LYS A 283 -23.91 2.27 -9.40
N ILE A 284 -25.00 3.03 -9.59
CA ILE A 284 -26.24 2.51 -10.18
C ILE A 284 -26.13 2.36 -11.70
N TYR A 285 -25.71 3.42 -12.38
CA TYR A 285 -25.71 3.50 -13.85
C TYR A 285 -24.35 3.11 -14.46
N GLY A 286 -23.27 3.13 -13.69
CA GLY A 286 -21.92 2.84 -14.19
C GLY A 286 -21.23 4.03 -14.87
N ARG A 287 -21.86 5.21 -14.90
CA ARG A 287 -21.30 6.47 -15.44
C ARG A 287 -21.60 7.62 -14.48
N PRO A 288 -20.76 8.69 -14.46
CA PRO A 288 -20.94 9.82 -13.54
C PRO A 288 -22.02 10.82 -14.00
N SER A 289 -22.81 10.49 -15.02
CA SER A 289 -23.95 11.30 -15.49
C SER A 289 -24.92 10.41 -16.26
N PHE A 290 -26.18 10.82 -16.29
CA PHE A 290 -27.26 10.12 -16.99
C PHE A 290 -27.78 11.03 -18.11
N HIS A 291 -27.75 10.61 -19.37
CA HIS A 291 -28.25 11.37 -20.53
C HIS A 291 -27.93 12.89 -20.57
N GLY A 292 -26.74 13.29 -20.10
CA GLY A 292 -26.32 14.70 -20.11
C GLY A 292 -26.80 15.54 -18.92
N ILE A 293 -27.60 14.99 -18.01
CA ILE A 293 -27.94 15.64 -16.73
C ILE A 293 -26.90 15.34 -15.65
N THR A 294 -26.72 16.30 -14.75
CA THR A 294 -25.75 16.22 -13.65
C THR A 294 -26.21 15.23 -12.58
N PRO A 295 -25.30 14.62 -11.81
CA PRO A 295 -25.67 13.71 -10.72
C PRO A 295 -26.61 14.32 -9.70
N GLU A 296 -26.42 15.60 -9.37
CA GLU A 296 -27.26 16.33 -8.44
C GLU A 296 -28.69 16.42 -8.97
N GLN A 297 -28.85 16.67 -10.27
CA GLN A 297 -30.16 16.67 -10.94
C GLN A 297 -30.80 15.29 -10.88
N VAL A 298 -30.03 14.20 -11.09
CA VAL A 298 -30.55 12.84 -10.96
C VAL A 298 -31.08 12.60 -9.55
N VAL A 299 -30.27 12.84 -8.52
CA VAL A 299 -30.66 12.57 -7.12
C VAL A 299 -31.83 13.45 -6.69
N SER A 300 -31.78 14.76 -6.94
CA SER A 300 -32.86 15.68 -6.57
C SER A 300 -34.17 15.40 -7.31
N SER A 301 -34.12 15.09 -8.61
CA SER A 301 -35.32 14.72 -9.34
C SER A 301 -35.85 13.34 -8.92
N TRP A 302 -35.01 12.42 -8.45
CA TRP A 302 -35.45 11.15 -7.86
C TRP A 302 -36.22 11.38 -6.55
N MET A 303 -35.75 12.32 -5.72
CA MET A 303 -36.46 12.69 -4.49
C MET A 303 -37.80 13.38 -4.75
N LEU A 304 -37.88 14.20 -5.81
CA LEU A 304 -39.09 14.95 -6.17
C LEU A 304 -40.10 14.11 -6.97
N TYR A 305 -39.63 13.20 -7.83
CA TYR A 305 -40.43 12.43 -8.78
C TYR A 305 -40.10 10.92 -8.75
N PRO A 306 -40.22 10.24 -7.59
CA PRO A 306 -39.76 8.86 -7.44
C PRO A 306 -40.48 7.88 -8.38
N GLU A 307 -41.75 8.09 -8.69
CA GLU A 307 -42.54 7.19 -9.55
C GLU A 307 -42.05 7.17 -11.01
N GLU A 308 -41.53 8.29 -11.52
CA GLU A 308 -40.95 8.37 -12.86
C GLU A 308 -39.59 7.65 -12.92
N TRP A 309 -38.77 7.83 -11.90
CA TRP A 309 -37.47 7.18 -11.79
C TRP A 309 -37.57 5.68 -11.54
N ASN A 310 -38.59 5.21 -10.81
CA ASN A 310 -38.83 3.78 -10.60
C ASN A 310 -39.10 3.02 -11.90
N ARG A 311 -39.61 3.70 -12.94
CA ARG A 311 -39.87 3.15 -14.28
C ARG A 311 -38.68 3.33 -15.23
N THR A 312 -37.74 4.21 -14.88
CA THR A 312 -36.59 4.54 -15.73
C THR A 312 -35.54 3.42 -15.68
N PRO A 313 -35.10 2.88 -16.83
CA PRO A 313 -34.07 1.83 -16.87
C PRO A 313 -32.68 2.43 -16.62
N ILE A 314 -32.28 2.49 -15.34
CA ILE A 314 -31.01 3.09 -14.91
C ILE A 314 -30.10 2.11 -14.15
N ILE A 315 -30.64 1.04 -13.58
CA ILE A 315 -29.87 0.07 -12.78
C ILE A 315 -29.10 -0.85 -13.71
N ARG A 316 -27.77 -0.71 -13.77
CA ARG A 316 -26.92 -1.50 -14.66
C ARG A 316 -26.63 -2.89 -14.11
N ILE A 317 -26.95 -3.93 -14.88
CA ILE A 317 -26.70 -5.34 -14.57
C ILE A 317 -25.77 -5.94 -15.64
N LYS A 318 -24.47 -6.08 -15.31
CA LYS A 318 -23.45 -6.54 -16.27
C LYS A 318 -23.56 -8.03 -16.58
N ASN A 319 -23.90 -8.84 -15.59
CA ASN A 319 -23.90 -10.30 -15.69
C ASN A 319 -25.03 -10.77 -16.63
N GLN A 320 -24.68 -11.55 -17.67
CA GLN A 320 -25.65 -12.03 -18.66
C GLN A 320 -26.64 -13.05 -18.07
N GLU A 321 -26.18 -13.95 -17.21
CA GLU A 321 -26.99 -15.00 -16.60
C GLU A 321 -28.07 -14.39 -15.68
N LEU A 322 -27.69 -13.41 -14.86
CA LEU A 322 -28.64 -12.66 -14.04
C LEU A 322 -29.67 -11.90 -14.90
N ARG A 323 -29.24 -11.31 -16.01
CA ARG A 323 -30.16 -10.64 -16.95
C ARG A 323 -31.17 -11.61 -17.55
N THR A 324 -30.72 -12.79 -17.96
CA THR A 324 -31.61 -13.85 -18.47
C THR A 324 -32.58 -14.32 -17.39
N ALA A 325 -32.11 -14.53 -16.16
CA ALA A 325 -32.96 -14.91 -15.03
C ALA A 325 -34.04 -13.86 -14.69
N LEU A 326 -33.73 -12.57 -14.91
CA LEU A 326 -34.65 -11.45 -14.72
C LEU A 326 -35.49 -11.11 -15.96
N GLY A 327 -35.32 -11.83 -17.08
CA GLY A 327 -36.04 -11.54 -18.34
C GLY A 327 -35.64 -10.22 -19.01
N LEU A 328 -34.43 -9.72 -18.75
CA LEU A 328 -33.91 -8.47 -19.32
C LEU A 328 -33.27 -8.72 -20.70
N LYS A 329 -33.72 -7.96 -21.70
CA LYS A 329 -33.10 -7.93 -23.03
C LYS A 329 -31.88 -6.99 -23.10
N GLU A 330 -31.86 -5.96 -22.26
CA GLU A 330 -30.82 -4.92 -22.22
C GLU A 330 -29.99 -4.99 -20.93
N GLU A 331 -28.93 -4.17 -20.85
CA GLU A 331 -28.03 -4.10 -19.68
C GLU A 331 -28.63 -3.32 -18.50
N TYR A 332 -29.71 -2.56 -18.71
CA TYR A 332 -30.30 -1.68 -17.69
C TYR A 332 -31.70 -2.16 -17.30
N ALA A 333 -31.95 -2.20 -16.00
CA ALA A 333 -33.24 -2.48 -15.38
C ALA A 333 -33.81 -1.22 -14.73
N SER A 334 -35.13 -1.12 -14.67
CA SER A 334 -35.81 -0.16 -13.80
C SER A 334 -36.00 -0.76 -12.42
N LEU A 335 -36.27 0.07 -11.41
CA LEU A 335 -36.58 -0.45 -10.07
C LEU A 335 -37.82 -1.35 -10.12
N ASN A 336 -38.87 -0.91 -10.81
CA ASN A 336 -40.11 -1.67 -10.96
C ASN A 336 -39.90 -3.03 -11.64
N HIS A 337 -38.90 -3.17 -12.51
CA HIS A 337 -38.60 -4.46 -13.14
C HIS A 337 -38.11 -5.51 -12.14
N LEU A 338 -37.46 -5.08 -11.06
CA LEU A 338 -36.88 -5.93 -10.02
C LEU A 338 -37.88 -6.34 -8.93
N PHE A 339 -39.09 -5.77 -8.95
CA PHE A 339 -40.18 -6.12 -8.05
C PHE A 339 -41.36 -6.70 -8.84
N ASP A 340 -42.09 -7.62 -8.24
CA ASP A 340 -43.38 -8.11 -8.74
C ASP A 340 -44.42 -7.89 -7.64
N GLY A 341 -45.11 -6.75 -7.69
CA GLY A 341 -45.91 -6.26 -6.56
C GLY A 341 -45.02 -6.02 -5.33
N THR A 342 -45.23 -6.81 -4.26
CA THR A 342 -44.42 -6.77 -3.03
C THR A 342 -43.24 -7.74 -3.05
N GLN A 343 -43.14 -8.64 -4.03
CA GLN A 343 -42.09 -9.64 -4.07
C GLN A 343 -40.83 -9.13 -4.76
N TYR A 344 -39.68 -9.35 -4.12
CA TYR A 344 -38.39 -8.92 -4.63
C TYR A 344 -37.71 -10.05 -5.42
N LYS A 345 -37.50 -9.85 -6.73
CA LYS A 345 -37.06 -10.93 -7.65
C LYS A 345 -35.65 -11.45 -7.40
N LEU A 346 -34.77 -10.67 -6.75
CA LEU A 346 -33.41 -11.12 -6.40
C LEU A 346 -33.37 -12.06 -5.21
N GLN A 347 -34.31 -11.96 -4.28
CA GLN A 347 -34.33 -12.76 -3.04
C GLN A 347 -34.35 -14.28 -3.30
N PRO A 348 -35.24 -14.85 -4.15
CA PRO A 348 -35.23 -16.28 -4.43
C PRO A 348 -33.99 -16.72 -5.22
N LEU A 349 -33.38 -15.83 -6.02
CA LEU A 349 -32.13 -16.12 -6.74
C LEU A 349 -30.94 -16.18 -5.77
N TRP A 350 -30.90 -15.27 -4.79
CA TRP A 350 -29.88 -15.28 -3.75
C TRP A 350 -29.95 -16.56 -2.90
N GLN A 351 -31.15 -16.97 -2.49
CA GLN A 351 -31.36 -18.20 -1.70
C GLN A 351 -30.85 -19.46 -2.43
N ARG A 352 -30.93 -19.50 -3.77
CA ARG A 352 -30.41 -20.63 -4.57
C ARG A 352 -28.88 -20.65 -4.67
N GLU A 353 -28.25 -19.48 -4.62
CA GLU A 353 -26.80 -19.31 -4.75
C GLU A 353 -26.07 -19.10 -3.41
N GLN A 354 -26.81 -19.13 -2.30
CA GLN A 354 -26.28 -18.82 -0.97
C GLN A 354 -25.19 -19.84 -0.57
N GLY A 355 -23.98 -19.34 -0.31
CA GLY A 355 -22.81 -20.18 0.03
C GLY A 355 -21.91 -20.51 -1.17
N ASN A 356 -22.34 -20.27 -2.40
CA ASN A 356 -21.47 -20.40 -3.58
C ASN A 356 -20.69 -19.10 -3.83
N ARG A 357 -19.38 -19.20 -4.04
CA ARG A 357 -18.55 -18.08 -4.56
C ARG A 357 -18.69 -17.95 -6.08
N SER A 358 -19.90 -18.06 -6.61
CA SER A 358 -20.18 -18.01 -8.06
C SER A 358 -20.19 -16.56 -8.56
N LYS A 359 -19.90 -16.37 -9.86
CA LYS A 359 -20.02 -15.05 -10.52
C LYS A 359 -21.47 -14.54 -10.56
N LEU A 360 -22.45 -15.44 -10.44
CA LEU A 360 -23.86 -15.11 -10.35
C LEU A 360 -24.21 -14.57 -8.96
N ALA A 361 -23.75 -15.23 -7.89
CA ALA A 361 -23.94 -14.77 -6.51
C ALA A 361 -23.41 -13.34 -6.31
N GLN A 362 -22.20 -13.06 -6.81
CA GLN A 362 -21.60 -11.71 -6.78
C GLN A 362 -22.44 -10.68 -7.54
N ALA A 363 -22.99 -11.05 -8.70
CA ALA A 363 -23.82 -10.15 -9.50
C ALA A 363 -25.18 -9.87 -8.83
N ILE A 364 -25.76 -10.86 -8.14
CA ILE A 364 -26.98 -10.68 -7.35
C ILE A 364 -26.71 -9.68 -6.22
N GLN A 365 -25.65 -9.89 -5.45
CA GLN A 365 -25.23 -8.99 -4.38
C GLN A 365 -24.95 -7.57 -4.88
N GLU A 366 -24.19 -7.40 -5.97
CA GLU A 366 -23.92 -6.08 -6.56
C GLU A 366 -25.21 -5.36 -7.01
N THR A 367 -26.20 -6.12 -7.49
CA THR A 367 -27.50 -5.57 -7.91
C THR A 367 -28.38 -5.23 -6.71
N ASP A 368 -28.38 -6.06 -5.67
CA ASP A 368 -29.07 -5.84 -4.41
C ASP A 368 -28.57 -4.56 -3.71
N GLU A 369 -27.25 -4.37 -3.62
CA GLU A 369 -26.63 -3.15 -3.10
C GLU A 369 -27.14 -1.88 -3.82
N LYS A 370 -27.26 -1.92 -5.16
CA LYS A 370 -27.78 -0.78 -5.94
C LYS A 370 -29.24 -0.49 -5.62
N VAL A 371 -30.06 -1.54 -5.45
CA VAL A 371 -31.46 -1.40 -5.03
C VAL A 371 -31.53 -0.82 -3.62
N GLY A 372 -30.71 -1.31 -2.69
CA GLY A 372 -30.59 -0.78 -1.34
C GLY A 372 -30.31 0.72 -1.32
N LEU A 373 -29.34 1.20 -2.11
CA LEU A 373 -29.04 2.63 -2.23
C LEU A 373 -30.24 3.46 -2.72
N ILE A 374 -30.99 2.96 -3.70
CA ILE A 374 -32.20 3.63 -4.20
C ILE A 374 -33.27 3.70 -3.11
N LEU A 375 -33.47 2.61 -2.35
CA LEU A 375 -34.43 2.58 -1.25
C LEU A 375 -34.03 3.53 -0.13
N MET A 376 -32.74 3.60 0.23
CA MET A 376 -32.21 4.57 1.20
C MET A 376 -32.44 6.00 0.74
N LEU A 377 -32.27 6.30 -0.55
CA LEU A 377 -32.56 7.62 -1.09
C LEU A 377 -34.06 7.97 -0.95
N ARG A 378 -34.94 7.03 -1.28
CA ARG A 378 -36.41 7.22 -1.16
C ARG A 378 -36.85 7.43 0.29
N GLN A 379 -36.22 6.74 1.23
CA GLN A 379 -36.51 6.86 2.66
C GLN A 379 -35.89 8.10 3.29
N GLY A 380 -35.06 8.86 2.55
CA GLY A 380 -34.35 10.02 3.07
C GLY A 380 -33.16 9.68 3.99
N THR A 381 -32.78 8.40 4.11
CA THR A 381 -31.69 7.94 4.98
C THR A 381 -30.32 7.99 4.30
N LEU A 382 -30.28 8.11 2.97
CA LEU A 382 -29.02 8.24 2.21
C LEU A 382 -28.36 9.61 2.40
N VAL A 383 -29.14 10.69 2.40
CA VAL A 383 -28.62 12.07 2.49
C VAL A 383 -28.61 12.49 3.96
N ARG A 384 -27.44 12.41 4.60
CA ARG A 384 -27.25 12.87 5.98
C ARG A 384 -26.82 14.34 5.98
N PRO A 385 -27.65 15.29 6.42
CA PRO A 385 -27.26 16.70 6.47
C PRO A 385 -26.10 16.91 7.46
N LEU A 386 -25.34 18.00 7.27
CA LEU A 386 -24.31 18.38 8.21
C LEU A 386 -24.92 18.69 9.58
N PRO A 387 -24.50 18.02 10.67
CA PRO A 387 -24.97 18.37 12.02
C PRO A 387 -24.55 19.79 12.41
N PRO A 388 -25.36 20.51 13.23
CA PRO A 388 -25.06 21.89 13.62
C PRO A 388 -23.75 22.05 14.39
N ASP A 389 -23.31 20.98 15.08
CA ASP A 389 -22.13 20.98 15.94
C ASP A 389 -20.82 20.70 15.18
N VAL A 390 -20.89 20.45 13.88
CA VAL A 390 -19.74 20.08 13.03
C VAL A 390 -19.33 21.26 12.16
N SER A 391 -18.05 21.63 12.22
CA SER A 391 -17.53 22.71 11.39
C SER A 391 -17.61 22.37 9.89
N PRO A 392 -18.19 23.27 9.05
CA PRO A 392 -18.23 23.05 7.61
C PRO A 392 -16.83 23.13 6.99
N LEU A 393 -16.65 22.44 5.87
CA LEU A 393 -15.50 22.56 4.98
C LEU A 393 -15.36 23.98 4.44
N SER A 394 -14.12 24.42 4.26
CA SER A 394 -13.83 25.70 3.59
C SER A 394 -14.23 25.65 2.11
N THR A 395 -14.59 26.81 1.56
CA THR A 395 -14.97 26.94 0.14
C THR A 395 -13.88 26.44 -0.81
N GLN A 396 -12.60 26.61 -0.42
CA GLN A 396 -11.46 26.11 -1.20
C GLN A 396 -11.44 24.58 -1.27
N LYS A 397 -11.70 23.88 -0.15
CA LYS A 397 -11.77 22.41 -0.11
C LYS A 397 -12.96 21.89 -0.92
N VAL A 398 -14.12 22.54 -0.80
CA VAL A 398 -15.31 22.20 -1.61
C VAL A 398 -14.99 22.31 -3.10
N ASN A 399 -14.44 23.46 -3.52
CA ASN A 399 -14.07 23.66 -4.93
C ASN A 399 -13.01 22.66 -5.41
N ALA A 400 -11.99 22.38 -4.60
CA ALA A 400 -10.97 21.39 -4.92
C ALA A 400 -11.57 19.99 -5.17
N GLU A 401 -12.53 19.57 -4.35
CA GLU A 401 -13.22 18.29 -4.51
C GLU A 401 -14.12 18.26 -5.75
N LEU A 402 -14.83 19.36 -6.06
CA LEU A 402 -15.59 19.49 -7.31
C LEU A 402 -14.68 19.37 -8.55
N TRP A 403 -13.51 20.01 -8.54
CA TRP A 403 -12.53 19.88 -9.63
C TRP A 403 -12.00 18.45 -9.76
N TYR A 404 -11.70 17.81 -8.64
CA TYR A 404 -11.25 16.41 -8.63
C TYR A 404 -12.31 15.48 -9.22
N ASN A 405 -13.58 15.65 -8.83
CA ASN A 405 -14.69 14.80 -9.26
C ASN A 405 -15.02 14.94 -10.76
N ARG A 406 -14.81 16.13 -11.33
CA ARG A 406 -15.03 16.41 -12.77
C ARG A 406 -14.01 15.72 -13.68
N ILE A 407 -12.79 15.50 -13.20
CA ILE A 407 -11.70 14.99 -14.03
C ILE A 407 -11.43 13.52 -13.65
N PRO A 408 -11.65 12.55 -14.56
CA PRO A 408 -11.36 11.15 -14.28
C PRO A 408 -9.85 10.86 -14.42
N PHE A 409 -9.04 11.43 -13.52
CA PHE A 409 -7.57 11.40 -13.55
C PHE A 409 -7.02 9.99 -13.81
N SER A 410 -7.40 9.01 -12.98
CA SER A 410 -6.86 7.64 -13.08
C SER A 410 -7.22 6.97 -14.40
N LYS A 411 -8.47 7.13 -14.88
CA LYS A 411 -8.93 6.54 -16.14
C LYS A 411 -8.14 7.09 -17.32
N ILE A 412 -8.01 8.42 -17.39
CA ILE A 412 -7.23 9.10 -18.42
C ILE A 412 -5.78 8.63 -18.36
N LEU A 413 -5.17 8.65 -17.16
CA LEU A 413 -3.76 8.34 -16.99
C LEU A 413 -3.41 6.90 -17.38
N PHE A 414 -4.17 5.88 -16.96
CA PHE A 414 -3.82 4.51 -17.33
C PHE A 414 -3.98 4.29 -18.84
N MET A 415 -5.04 4.82 -19.46
CA MET A 415 -5.29 4.70 -20.90
C MET A 415 -4.17 5.38 -21.70
N VAL A 416 -3.82 6.63 -21.34
CA VAL A 416 -2.77 7.41 -22.00
C VAL A 416 -1.42 6.76 -21.79
N ASN A 417 -1.06 6.39 -20.55
CA ASN A 417 0.24 5.80 -20.25
C ASN A 417 0.41 4.42 -20.92
N LEU A 418 -0.61 3.56 -20.95
CA LEU A 418 -0.51 2.28 -21.67
C LEU A 418 -0.39 2.50 -23.18
N THR A 419 -1.21 3.37 -23.77
CA THR A 419 -1.17 3.65 -25.21
C THR A 419 0.19 4.22 -25.62
N LEU A 420 0.68 5.25 -24.92
CA LEU A 420 1.99 5.83 -25.16
C LEU A 420 3.11 4.83 -24.85
N GLY A 421 2.95 4.00 -23.81
CA GLY A 421 3.91 2.98 -23.41
C GLY A 421 4.12 1.92 -24.48
N PHE A 422 3.03 1.33 -24.99
CA PHE A 422 3.11 0.34 -26.08
C PHE A 422 3.62 0.96 -27.37
N ALA A 423 3.18 2.17 -27.74
CA ALA A 423 3.68 2.86 -28.93
C ALA A 423 5.17 3.19 -28.83
N ALA A 424 5.62 3.74 -27.69
CA ALA A 424 7.03 4.03 -27.44
C ALA A 424 7.87 2.75 -27.39
N PHE A 425 7.34 1.67 -26.79
CA PHE A 425 8.03 0.38 -26.71
C PHE A 425 8.14 -0.27 -28.08
N GLY A 426 7.07 -0.29 -28.88
CA GLY A 426 7.08 -0.80 -30.24
C GLY A 426 8.07 -0.04 -31.13
N LEU A 427 8.09 1.29 -31.04
CA LEU A 427 9.06 2.12 -31.77
C LEU A 427 10.50 1.90 -31.29
N PHE A 428 10.70 1.72 -29.98
CA PHE A 428 11.99 1.38 -29.39
C PHE A 428 12.48 0.02 -29.92
N MET A 429 11.62 -1.00 -29.87
CA MET A 429 11.91 -2.35 -30.39
C MET A 429 12.18 -2.33 -31.90
N PHE A 430 11.39 -1.61 -32.69
CA PHE A 430 11.61 -1.47 -34.13
C PHE A 430 12.98 -0.86 -34.44
N ARG A 431 13.34 0.24 -33.77
CA ARG A 431 14.67 0.88 -33.93
C ARG A 431 15.81 -0.03 -33.54
N MET A 432 15.59 -0.78 -32.47
CA MET A 432 16.55 -1.74 -31.94
C MET A 432 16.74 -2.94 -32.87
N LEU A 433 15.67 -3.44 -33.51
CA LEU A 433 15.75 -4.51 -34.50
C LEU A 433 16.39 -4.04 -35.81
N THR A 434 16.15 -2.79 -36.21
CA THR A 434 16.65 -2.20 -37.47
C THR A 434 17.99 -1.45 -37.34
N GLY A 435 18.56 -1.35 -36.14
CA GLY A 435 19.79 -0.60 -35.88
C GLY A 435 19.67 0.93 -36.05
N ARG A 436 18.45 1.46 -36.18
CA ARG A 436 18.20 2.90 -36.42
C ARG A 436 18.37 3.71 -35.15
N LYS A 437 19.13 4.82 -35.23
CA LYS A 437 19.27 5.79 -34.13
C LYS A 437 17.98 6.58 -33.91
N GLU A 438 17.72 6.97 -32.66
CA GLU A 438 16.59 7.82 -32.32
C GLU A 438 16.80 9.27 -32.80
N LYS A 439 15.87 9.76 -33.62
CA LYS A 439 15.79 11.17 -34.05
C LYS A 439 15.54 12.11 -32.86
N ALA A 440 16.15 13.29 -32.88
CA ALA A 440 16.02 14.30 -31.81
C ALA A 440 14.56 14.73 -31.57
N VAL A 441 13.77 14.87 -32.63
CA VAL A 441 12.33 15.20 -32.54
C VAL A 441 11.59 14.13 -31.76
N SER A 442 11.77 12.85 -32.10
CA SER A 442 11.15 11.75 -31.36
C SER A 442 11.56 11.74 -29.89
N ARG A 443 12.82 12.07 -29.60
CA ARG A 443 13.31 12.15 -28.23
C ARG A 443 12.58 13.22 -27.42
N ARG A 444 12.41 14.42 -28.01
CA ARG A 444 11.68 15.53 -27.40
C ARG A 444 10.21 15.19 -27.20
N VAL A 445 9.53 14.66 -28.23
CA VAL A 445 8.10 14.30 -28.15
C VAL A 445 7.83 13.33 -27.01
N TRP A 446 8.54 12.18 -26.98
CA TRP A 446 8.32 11.18 -25.92
C TRP A 446 8.73 11.69 -24.54
N GLY A 447 9.79 12.50 -24.46
CA GLY A 447 10.23 13.04 -23.18
C GLY A 447 9.29 14.09 -22.61
N THR A 448 8.77 14.99 -23.46
CA THR A 448 7.75 15.96 -23.07
C THR A 448 6.45 15.26 -22.69
N ALA A 449 6.01 14.25 -23.46
CA ALA A 449 4.83 13.46 -23.11
C ALA A 449 4.95 12.82 -21.73
N LEU A 450 6.12 12.25 -21.40
CA LEU A 450 6.36 11.65 -20.08
C LEU A 450 6.30 12.70 -18.96
N CYS A 451 6.89 13.88 -19.16
CA CYS A 451 6.81 14.96 -18.18
C CYS A 451 5.37 15.46 -17.99
N LEU A 452 4.60 15.60 -19.07
CA LEU A 452 3.21 16.05 -19.02
C LEU A 452 2.31 15.05 -18.29
N THR A 453 2.44 13.74 -18.55
CA THR A 453 1.67 12.73 -17.82
C THR A 453 2.09 12.65 -16.35
N THR A 454 3.38 12.84 -16.05
CA THR A 454 3.87 12.93 -14.67
C THR A 454 3.25 14.13 -13.94
N LEU A 455 3.23 15.30 -14.57
CA LEU A 455 2.64 16.51 -14.00
C LEU A 455 1.14 16.35 -13.77
N PHE A 456 0.41 15.83 -14.76
CA PHE A 456 -1.03 15.58 -14.65
C PHE A 456 -1.35 14.60 -13.52
N HIS A 457 -0.56 13.53 -13.37
CA HIS A 457 -0.67 12.60 -12.25
C HIS A 457 -0.39 13.29 -10.92
N ALA A 458 0.73 14.01 -10.80
CA ALA A 458 1.11 14.71 -9.58
C ALA A 458 0.01 15.69 -9.12
N THR A 459 -0.60 16.42 -10.07
CA THR A 459 -1.73 17.32 -9.78
C THR A 459 -2.93 16.58 -9.22
N GLY A 460 -3.38 15.50 -9.87
CA GLY A 460 -4.52 14.71 -9.38
C GLY A 460 -4.27 14.09 -8.00
N TYR A 461 -3.05 13.58 -7.79
CA TYR A 461 -2.65 12.99 -6.52
C TYR A 461 -2.53 14.04 -5.39
N ALA A 462 -1.96 15.22 -5.68
CA ALA A 462 -1.87 16.32 -4.73
C ALA A 462 -3.26 16.87 -4.36
N LEU A 463 -4.16 16.99 -5.34
CA LEU A 463 -5.54 17.44 -5.12
C LEU A 463 -6.28 16.47 -4.19
N ARG A 464 -6.12 15.16 -4.39
CA ARG A 464 -6.66 14.13 -3.48
C ARG A 464 -6.14 14.28 -2.06
N GLY A 465 -4.83 14.52 -1.88
CA GLY A 465 -4.24 14.74 -0.56
C GLY A 465 -4.75 15.99 0.14
N TYR A 466 -4.96 17.06 -0.61
CA TYR A 466 -5.54 18.30 -0.10
C TYR A 466 -6.99 18.11 0.37
N ILE A 467 -7.82 17.39 -0.40
CA ILE A 467 -9.21 17.08 -0.05
C ILE A 467 -9.27 16.25 1.24
N ARG A 468 -8.45 15.19 1.32
CA ARG A 468 -8.38 14.32 2.50
C ARG A 468 -7.80 15.04 3.73
N GLY A 469 -6.93 16.03 3.56
CA GLY A 469 -6.21 16.69 4.64
C GLY A 469 -4.97 15.92 5.11
N GLY A 470 -4.34 15.13 4.24
CA GLY A 470 -3.18 14.31 4.58
C GLY A 470 -2.57 13.60 3.37
N PHE A 471 -1.46 12.89 3.58
CA PHE A 471 -0.77 12.19 2.49
C PHE A 471 -1.59 10.96 2.01
N PRO A 472 -1.90 10.81 0.70
CA PRO A 472 -2.78 9.74 0.21
C PRO A 472 -2.09 8.36 0.19
N LEU A 473 -2.14 7.63 1.30
CA LEU A 473 -1.65 6.26 1.44
C LEU A 473 -2.56 5.40 2.34
N SER A 474 -3.84 5.77 2.50
CA SER A 474 -4.74 5.08 3.43
C SER A 474 -5.16 3.70 2.93
N ASN A 475 -5.23 3.53 1.62
CA ASN A 475 -5.69 2.29 1.00
C ASN A 475 -4.81 1.92 -0.19
N GLY A 476 -5.03 0.73 -0.73
CA GLY A 476 -4.20 0.24 -1.82
C GLY A 476 -4.42 0.97 -3.15
N TYR A 477 -5.57 1.63 -3.38
CA TYR A 477 -5.73 2.52 -4.54
C TYR A 477 -4.76 3.70 -4.48
N GLU A 478 -4.75 4.40 -3.34
CA GLU A 478 -3.87 5.54 -3.12
C GLU A 478 -2.39 5.13 -3.19
N THR A 479 -2.08 3.97 -2.63
CA THR A 479 -0.73 3.37 -2.68
C THR A 479 -0.30 3.07 -4.12
N MET A 480 -1.19 2.52 -4.96
CA MET A 480 -0.90 2.29 -6.38
C MET A 480 -0.74 3.58 -7.18
N GLN A 481 -1.54 4.62 -6.91
CA GLN A 481 -1.31 5.95 -7.52
C GLN A 481 0.10 6.46 -7.16
N PHE A 482 0.49 6.31 -5.89
CA PHE A 482 1.81 6.74 -5.43
C PHE A 482 2.96 5.97 -6.12
N VAL A 483 2.86 4.64 -6.22
CA VAL A 483 3.84 3.81 -6.97
C VAL A 483 3.92 4.26 -8.42
N ALA A 484 2.78 4.45 -9.08
CA ALA A 484 2.72 4.89 -10.46
C ALA A 484 3.35 6.27 -10.66
N LEU A 485 3.17 7.20 -9.72
CA LEU A 485 3.84 8.51 -9.72
C LEU A 485 5.35 8.39 -9.49
N ALA A 486 5.78 7.59 -8.52
CA ALA A 486 7.21 7.34 -8.23
C ALA A 486 7.94 6.74 -9.44
N VAL A 487 7.28 5.85 -10.17
CA VAL A 487 7.81 5.24 -11.39
C VAL A 487 7.92 6.26 -12.53
N LEU A 488 6.91 7.12 -12.72
CA LEU A 488 6.97 8.21 -13.69
C LEU A 488 8.09 9.20 -13.38
N LEU A 489 8.24 9.61 -12.11
CA LEU A 489 9.33 10.47 -11.65
C LEU A 489 10.70 9.83 -11.91
N THR A 490 10.85 8.55 -11.59
CA THR A 490 12.08 7.78 -11.87
C THR A 490 12.38 7.76 -13.37
N ALA A 491 11.39 7.50 -14.22
CA ALA A 491 11.56 7.54 -15.67
C ALA A 491 11.96 8.94 -16.15
N CYS A 492 11.35 10.00 -15.61
CA CYS A 492 11.65 11.40 -15.92
C CYS A 492 13.09 11.79 -15.54
N LEU A 493 13.60 11.27 -14.44
CA LEU A 493 14.98 11.49 -14.01
C LEU A 493 15.99 10.75 -14.92
N LEU A 494 15.64 9.54 -15.37
CA LEU A 494 16.57 8.67 -16.10
C LEU A 494 16.49 8.80 -17.63
N GLN A 495 15.38 9.31 -18.18
CA GLN A 495 15.10 9.31 -19.63
C GLN A 495 16.17 10.00 -20.49
N ARG A 496 16.86 11.02 -19.97
CA ARG A 496 17.92 11.72 -20.71
C ARG A 496 19.15 10.84 -20.91
N ARG A 497 19.36 9.86 -20.03
CA ARG A 497 20.53 8.97 -20.02
C ARG A 497 20.21 7.59 -20.56
N PHE A 498 19.04 7.07 -20.24
CA PHE A 498 18.59 5.74 -20.63
C PHE A 498 17.29 5.85 -21.45
N PRO A 499 17.38 5.96 -22.79
CA PRO A 499 16.23 6.15 -23.68
C PRO A 499 15.06 5.15 -23.46
N PHE A 500 15.37 3.92 -23.03
CA PHE A 500 14.42 2.84 -22.80
C PHE A 500 13.63 2.97 -21.49
N THR A 501 14.01 3.88 -20.58
CA THR A 501 13.22 4.11 -19.35
C THR A 501 11.91 4.84 -19.63
N ARG A 502 11.79 5.53 -20.77
CA ARG A 502 10.53 6.19 -21.19
C ARG A 502 9.40 5.19 -21.43
N PRO A 503 9.54 4.20 -22.34
CA PRO A 503 8.49 3.19 -22.51
C PRO A 503 8.25 2.41 -21.23
N PHE A 504 9.29 2.09 -20.44
CA PHE A 504 9.10 1.39 -19.15
C PHE A 504 8.34 2.22 -18.12
N GLY A 505 8.62 3.52 -18.00
CA GLY A 505 7.89 4.42 -17.10
C GLY A 505 6.41 4.49 -17.44
N PHE A 506 6.10 4.63 -18.73
CA PHE A 506 4.72 4.60 -19.22
C PHE A 506 4.03 3.26 -18.95
N LEU A 507 4.66 2.13 -19.30
CA LEU A 507 4.08 0.81 -19.11
C LEU A 507 3.86 0.48 -17.63
N LEU A 508 4.88 0.66 -16.79
CA LEU A 508 4.78 0.37 -15.36
C LEU A 508 3.74 1.26 -14.68
N SER A 509 3.74 2.58 -14.97
CA SER A 509 2.72 3.49 -14.45
C SER A 509 1.32 3.10 -14.95
N GLY A 510 1.18 2.81 -16.24
CA GLY A 510 -0.07 2.42 -16.86
C GLY A 510 -0.66 1.14 -16.27
N PHE A 511 0.15 0.09 -16.10
CA PHE A 511 -0.30 -1.17 -15.49
C PHE A 511 -0.62 -1.00 -14.01
N THR A 512 0.19 -0.26 -13.26
CA THR A 512 -0.06 0.01 -11.84
C THR A 512 -1.40 0.74 -11.65
N LEU A 513 -1.68 1.74 -12.50
CA LEU A 513 -2.94 2.47 -12.50
C LEU A 513 -4.13 1.64 -13.01
N LEU A 514 -3.90 0.75 -13.97
CA LEU A 514 -4.93 -0.19 -14.45
C LEU A 514 -5.36 -1.12 -13.33
N VAL A 515 -4.40 -1.68 -12.57
CA VAL A 515 -4.69 -2.52 -11.40
C VAL A 515 -5.46 -1.71 -10.35
N ALA A 516 -5.05 -0.48 -10.06
CA ALA A 516 -5.78 0.40 -9.14
C ALA A 516 -7.22 0.67 -9.59
N TYR A 517 -7.45 0.81 -10.91
CA TYR A 517 -8.76 1.09 -11.48
C TYR A 517 -9.67 -0.14 -11.57
N LEU A 518 -9.12 -1.32 -11.89
CA LEU A 518 -9.88 -2.56 -12.02
C LEU A 518 -10.14 -3.25 -10.68
N GLY A 519 -9.24 -3.11 -9.71
CA GLY A 519 -9.28 -3.87 -8.46
C GLY A 519 -10.31 -3.41 -7.43
N GLU A 520 -11.26 -2.55 -7.81
CA GLU A 520 -12.25 -1.93 -6.90
C GLU A 520 -11.65 -1.39 -5.60
N MET A 521 -10.37 -1.01 -5.64
CA MET A 521 -9.66 -0.48 -4.49
C MET A 521 -10.30 0.87 -4.18
N ASN A 522 -11.04 0.91 -3.08
CA ASN A 522 -12.06 1.89 -2.73
C ASN A 522 -11.77 3.33 -3.26
N PRO A 523 -12.40 3.80 -4.36
CA PRO A 523 -12.06 5.08 -5.00
C PRO A 523 -12.47 6.28 -4.13
N GLN A 524 -13.33 6.03 -3.15
CA GLN A 524 -13.84 6.99 -2.20
C GLN A 524 -12.71 7.52 -1.31
N ILE A 525 -12.86 8.77 -0.89
CA ILE A 525 -11.98 9.38 0.12
C ILE A 525 -12.67 9.13 1.46
N THR A 526 -12.11 8.24 2.27
CA THR A 526 -12.61 7.88 3.61
C THR A 526 -11.69 8.45 4.69
N PRO A 527 -12.20 8.65 5.92
CA PRO A 527 -11.34 8.94 7.06
C PRO A 527 -10.33 7.81 7.31
N LEU A 528 -9.28 8.12 8.06
CA LEU A 528 -8.26 7.13 8.40
C LEU A 528 -8.75 6.22 9.52
N MET A 529 -8.45 4.92 9.41
CA MET A 529 -8.54 4.08 10.59
C MET A 529 -7.52 4.56 11.64
N PRO A 530 -7.85 4.50 12.95
CA PRO A 530 -7.01 5.06 14.01
C PRO A 530 -5.57 4.57 13.99
N VAL A 531 -5.35 3.27 13.74
CA VAL A 531 -4.01 2.66 13.66
C VAL A 531 -3.17 3.23 12.51
N LEU A 532 -3.80 3.66 11.43
CA LEU A 532 -3.15 4.23 10.25
C LEU A 532 -2.83 5.72 10.42
N ALA A 533 -3.35 6.38 11.46
CA ALA A 533 -3.13 7.80 11.75
C ALA A 533 -1.75 8.06 12.39
N SER A 534 -0.68 7.67 11.69
CA SER A 534 0.71 7.84 12.14
C SER A 534 1.63 8.34 11.02
N PRO A 535 2.46 9.37 11.27
CA PRO A 535 3.48 9.80 10.31
C PRO A 535 4.48 8.69 9.98
N TRP A 536 4.81 7.84 10.97
CA TRP A 536 5.75 6.73 10.79
C TRP A 536 5.29 5.76 9.71
N LEU A 537 3.99 5.42 9.71
CA LEU A 537 3.40 4.56 8.69
C LEU A 537 3.48 5.21 7.29
N SER A 538 3.17 6.50 7.20
CA SER A 538 3.22 7.23 5.92
C SER A 538 4.64 7.21 5.32
N TRP A 539 5.66 7.44 6.15
CA TRP A 539 7.06 7.36 5.71
C TRP A 539 7.47 5.92 5.36
N HIS A 540 7.11 4.95 6.18
CA HIS A 540 7.34 3.52 5.94
C HIS A 540 6.80 3.09 4.57
N VAL A 541 5.49 3.27 4.33
CA VAL A 541 4.82 2.85 3.10
C VAL A 541 5.42 3.58 1.90
N SER A 542 5.66 4.88 1.99
CA SER A 542 6.25 5.67 0.90
C SER A 542 7.60 5.11 0.44
N LEU A 543 8.52 4.85 1.37
CA LEU A 543 9.86 4.37 1.01
C LEU A 543 9.82 2.96 0.40
N ILE A 544 9.00 2.06 0.94
CA ILE A 544 8.83 0.71 0.38
C ILE A 544 8.20 0.80 -1.02
N MET A 545 7.20 1.64 -1.24
CA MET A 545 6.56 1.80 -2.55
C MET A 545 7.53 2.36 -3.60
N ILE A 546 8.37 3.33 -3.24
CA ILE A 546 9.42 3.82 -4.14
C ILE A 546 10.41 2.68 -4.45
N SER A 547 10.81 1.89 -3.44
CA SER A 547 11.68 0.73 -3.64
C SER A 547 11.07 -0.27 -4.63
N TYR A 548 9.79 -0.61 -4.49
CA TYR A 548 9.10 -1.54 -5.37
C TYR A 548 9.03 -1.01 -6.80
N GLY A 549 8.79 0.30 -6.97
CA GLY A 549 8.88 0.95 -8.28
C GLY A 549 10.26 0.83 -8.93
N LEU A 550 11.34 1.01 -8.16
CA LEU A 550 12.72 0.82 -8.65
C LEU A 550 12.99 -0.64 -9.04
N PHE A 551 12.52 -1.60 -8.24
CA PHE A 551 12.66 -3.02 -8.57
C PHE A 551 11.85 -3.43 -9.81
N ALA A 552 10.69 -2.84 -10.04
CA ALA A 552 9.91 -3.05 -11.26
C ALA A 552 10.68 -2.61 -12.53
N PHE A 553 11.48 -1.52 -12.45
CA PHE A 553 12.40 -1.18 -13.53
C PHE A 553 13.49 -2.24 -13.73
N THR A 554 14.08 -2.77 -12.63
CA THR A 554 15.09 -3.83 -12.75
C THR A 554 14.54 -5.10 -13.37
N PHE A 555 13.27 -5.43 -13.09
CA PHE A 555 12.53 -6.54 -13.68
C PHE A 555 12.35 -6.36 -15.20
N LEU A 556 11.81 -5.22 -15.66
CA LEU A 556 11.64 -4.96 -17.09
C LEU A 556 12.98 -4.88 -17.84
N ASN A 557 13.99 -4.26 -17.22
CA ASN A 557 15.36 -4.27 -17.75
C ASN A 557 15.88 -5.70 -17.88
N GLY A 558 15.59 -6.56 -16.90
CA GLY A 558 16.00 -7.95 -16.89
C GLY A 558 15.39 -8.75 -18.04
N ILE A 559 14.09 -8.59 -18.28
CA ILE A 559 13.40 -9.21 -19.42
C ILE A 559 14.04 -8.75 -20.74
N LEU A 560 14.18 -7.44 -20.93
CA LEU A 560 14.77 -6.88 -22.15
C LEU A 560 16.23 -7.36 -22.36
N ALA A 561 17.02 -7.43 -21.29
CA ALA A 561 18.38 -7.91 -21.35
C ALA A 561 18.46 -9.39 -21.73
N LEU A 562 17.57 -10.24 -21.22
CA LEU A 562 17.52 -11.67 -21.59
C LEU A 562 17.11 -11.86 -23.06
N CYS A 563 16.11 -11.11 -23.54
CA CYS A 563 15.74 -11.11 -24.96
C CYS A 563 16.94 -10.74 -25.84
N LEU A 564 17.71 -9.73 -25.42
CA LEU A 564 18.91 -9.29 -26.14
C LEU A 564 20.05 -10.31 -26.13
N ILE A 565 20.28 -10.95 -24.99
CA ILE A 565 21.31 -11.98 -24.86
C ILE A 565 20.95 -13.18 -25.75
N GLY A 566 19.67 -13.54 -25.82
CA GLY A 566 19.18 -14.55 -26.76
C GLY A 566 19.49 -14.20 -28.21
N LYS A 567 19.21 -12.95 -28.62
CA LYS A 567 19.53 -12.45 -29.97
C LYS A 567 21.04 -12.41 -30.24
N GLN A 568 21.85 -11.98 -29.27
CA GLN A 568 23.32 -11.90 -29.42
C GLN A 568 23.97 -13.25 -29.68
N LYS A 569 23.42 -14.34 -29.11
CA LYS A 569 23.90 -15.70 -29.39
C LYS A 569 23.69 -16.10 -30.85
N ASN A 570 22.60 -15.64 -31.47
CA ASN A 570 22.23 -15.97 -32.85
C ASN A 570 22.80 -14.98 -33.88
N THR A 571 23.07 -13.73 -33.48
CA THR A 571 23.58 -12.68 -34.36
C THR A 571 24.52 -11.78 -33.56
N ALA A 572 25.82 -12.07 -33.63
CA ALA A 572 26.84 -11.32 -32.89
C ALA A 572 26.97 -9.89 -33.44
N SER A 573 26.43 -8.91 -32.71
CA SER A 573 26.56 -7.49 -33.04
C SER A 573 27.17 -6.71 -31.88
N PRO A 574 28.16 -5.82 -32.13
CA PRO A 574 28.77 -5.00 -31.07
C PRO A 574 27.75 -4.04 -30.42
N ILE A 575 26.75 -3.57 -31.18
CA ILE A 575 25.70 -2.66 -30.71
C ILE A 575 24.84 -3.35 -29.62
N THR A 576 24.49 -4.61 -29.85
CA THR A 576 23.71 -5.40 -28.88
C THR A 576 24.50 -5.63 -27.59
N GLY A 577 25.82 -5.84 -27.69
CA GLY A 577 26.70 -5.97 -26.53
C GLY A 577 26.69 -4.72 -25.64
N GLU A 578 26.81 -3.53 -26.25
CA GLU A 578 26.74 -2.25 -25.53
C GLU A 578 25.38 -2.05 -24.84
N GLN A 579 24.27 -2.43 -25.51
CA GLN A 579 22.93 -2.35 -24.93
C GLN A 579 22.75 -3.26 -23.71
N ILE A 580 23.26 -4.49 -23.77
CA ILE A 580 23.23 -5.43 -22.63
C ILE A 580 24.04 -4.85 -21.46
N GLU A 581 25.17 -4.21 -21.73
CA GLU A 581 25.98 -3.55 -20.72
C GLU A 581 25.22 -2.37 -20.09
N GLN A 582 24.57 -1.51 -20.89
CA GLN A 582 23.76 -0.39 -20.40
C GLN A 582 22.60 -0.86 -19.50
N LEU A 583 21.89 -1.92 -19.88
CA LEU A 583 20.82 -2.52 -19.06
C LEU A 583 21.36 -3.10 -17.76
N THR A 584 22.50 -3.78 -17.83
CA THR A 584 23.17 -4.35 -16.65
C THR A 584 23.66 -3.25 -15.70
N LEU A 585 24.19 -2.16 -16.24
CA LEU A 585 24.62 -0.98 -15.49
C LEU A 585 23.42 -0.32 -14.80
N LEU A 586 22.31 -0.11 -15.52
CA LEU A 586 21.13 0.51 -14.93
C LEU A 586 20.52 -0.36 -13.83
N SER A 587 20.31 -1.67 -14.08
CA SER A 587 19.76 -2.56 -13.04
C SER A 587 20.64 -2.58 -11.80
N ARG A 588 21.97 -2.58 -11.95
CA ARG A 588 22.89 -2.47 -10.82
C ARG A 588 22.84 -1.11 -10.14
N LEU A 589 22.64 -0.03 -10.89
CA LEU A 589 22.52 1.31 -10.33
C LEU A 589 21.25 1.44 -9.48
N LEU A 590 20.10 0.97 -9.98
CA LEU A 590 18.80 1.05 -9.30
C LEU A 590 18.70 0.11 -8.09
N LEU A 591 19.44 -0.99 -8.11
CA LEU A 591 19.53 -1.92 -6.98
C LEU A 591 19.99 -1.23 -5.69
N TYR A 592 20.95 -0.29 -5.74
CA TYR A 592 21.43 0.43 -4.55
C TYR A 592 20.33 1.24 -3.85
N PRO A 593 19.71 2.26 -4.49
CA PRO A 593 18.63 3.02 -3.86
C PRO A 593 17.40 2.14 -3.59
N GLY A 594 17.10 1.14 -4.43
CA GLY A 594 16.00 0.20 -4.17
C GLY A 594 16.18 -0.54 -2.85
N THR A 595 17.24 -1.33 -2.71
CA THR A 595 17.46 -2.11 -1.46
C THR A 595 17.67 -1.23 -0.24
N PHE A 596 18.26 -0.04 -0.41
CA PHE A 596 18.39 0.93 0.68
C PHE A 596 17.03 1.43 1.18
N LEU A 597 16.16 1.86 0.26
CA LEU A 597 14.82 2.35 0.60
C LEU A 597 13.96 1.23 1.20
N LEU A 598 14.10 -0.02 0.72
CA LEU A 598 13.48 -1.18 1.35
C LEU A 598 13.94 -1.36 2.79
N GLY A 599 15.27 -1.32 3.03
CA GLY A 599 15.84 -1.50 4.37
C GLY A 599 15.40 -0.41 5.36
N ILE A 600 15.47 0.87 4.97
CA ILE A 600 14.95 1.97 5.81
C ILE A 600 13.44 1.83 5.99
N GLY A 601 12.71 1.48 4.93
CA GLY A 601 11.28 1.19 5.00
C GLY A 601 10.98 0.17 6.09
N ILE A 602 11.62 -0.99 6.07
CA ILE A 602 11.45 -2.04 7.10
C ILE A 602 11.73 -1.51 8.51
N VAL A 603 12.79 -0.72 8.69
CA VAL A 603 13.11 -0.10 10.00
C VAL A 603 12.00 0.85 10.46
N LEU A 604 11.55 1.76 9.59
CA LEU A 604 10.47 2.68 9.94
C LEU A 604 9.16 1.94 10.24
N GLY A 605 8.94 0.80 9.59
CA GLY A 605 7.84 -0.12 9.89
C GLY A 605 7.96 -0.70 11.29
N ALA A 606 9.16 -1.15 11.68
CA ALA A 606 9.43 -1.65 13.03
C ALA A 606 9.31 -0.54 14.10
N VAL A 607 9.67 0.70 13.77
CA VAL A 607 9.43 1.87 14.64
C VAL A 607 7.94 2.13 14.81
N TRP A 608 7.19 2.16 13.71
CA TRP A 608 5.75 2.31 13.74
C TRP A 608 5.08 1.19 14.56
N ALA A 609 5.40 -0.08 14.28
CA ALA A 609 4.88 -1.23 15.02
C ALA A 609 5.16 -1.13 16.53
N ASN A 610 6.34 -0.65 16.93
CA ASN A 610 6.64 -0.45 18.34
C ASN A 610 5.82 0.69 18.97
N VAL A 611 5.56 1.77 18.24
CA VAL A 611 4.74 2.89 18.71
C VAL A 611 3.24 2.54 18.72
N SER A 612 2.79 1.65 17.84
CA SER A 612 1.39 1.26 17.71
C SER A 612 1.01 0.04 18.55
N TRP A 613 1.91 -0.95 18.64
CA TRP A 613 1.67 -2.27 19.24
C TRP A 613 2.70 -2.65 20.30
N GLY A 614 3.56 -1.72 20.74
CA GLY A 614 4.56 -2.01 21.78
C GLY A 614 5.61 -3.06 21.41
N SER A 615 5.60 -3.60 20.20
CA SER A 615 6.50 -4.62 19.67
C SER A 615 7.01 -4.20 18.31
N TYR A 616 8.32 -4.26 18.11
CA TYR A 616 8.93 -3.83 16.84
C TYR A 616 8.88 -4.89 15.73
N TRP A 617 8.63 -6.15 16.10
CA TRP A 617 8.51 -7.29 15.19
C TRP A 617 7.54 -8.33 15.76
N SER A 618 6.76 -8.93 14.89
CA SER A 618 5.69 -9.88 15.22
C SER A 618 5.76 -11.19 14.42
N TRP A 619 6.64 -11.27 13.40
CA TRP A 619 6.68 -12.37 12.44
C TRP A 619 5.39 -12.50 11.61
N ASP A 620 4.60 -11.43 11.49
CA ASP A 620 3.46 -11.37 10.58
C ASP A 620 3.91 -11.67 9.12
N PRO A 621 3.08 -12.32 8.30
CA PRO A 621 3.44 -12.65 6.93
C PRO A 621 4.03 -11.47 6.12
N LYS A 622 3.54 -10.23 6.30
CA LYS A 622 4.13 -9.08 5.58
C LYS A 622 5.54 -8.75 6.04
N GLU A 623 5.79 -8.82 7.34
CA GLU A 623 7.13 -8.62 7.91
C GLU A 623 8.10 -9.69 7.39
N VAL A 624 7.65 -10.96 7.39
CA VAL A 624 8.44 -12.10 6.91
C VAL A 624 8.80 -11.95 5.43
N TRP A 625 7.83 -11.63 4.58
CA TRP A 625 8.08 -11.46 3.15
C TRP A 625 8.90 -10.20 2.86
N ALA A 626 8.79 -9.14 3.66
CA ALA A 626 9.67 -7.97 3.56
C ALA A 626 11.13 -8.31 3.91
N LEU A 627 11.36 -9.11 4.96
CA LEU A 627 12.69 -9.61 5.32
C LEU A 627 13.25 -10.52 4.21
N ALA A 628 12.43 -11.44 3.68
CA ALA A 628 12.83 -12.30 2.57
C ALA A 628 13.22 -11.48 1.32
N ALA A 629 12.44 -10.46 0.96
CA ALA A 629 12.76 -9.55 -0.14
C ALA A 629 14.09 -8.82 0.11
N PHE A 630 14.30 -8.29 1.32
CA PHE A 630 15.53 -7.60 1.68
C PHE A 630 16.77 -8.51 1.58
N ILE A 631 16.66 -9.76 2.05
CA ILE A 631 17.71 -10.78 1.93
C ILE A 631 17.99 -11.12 0.46
N ILE A 632 16.96 -11.41 -0.32
CA ILE A 632 17.10 -11.85 -1.72
C ILE A 632 17.74 -10.74 -2.57
N TYR A 633 17.31 -9.49 -2.40
CA TYR A 633 17.99 -8.38 -3.07
C TYR A 633 19.40 -8.13 -2.50
N GLY A 634 19.61 -8.29 -1.19
CA GLY A 634 20.92 -8.19 -0.54
C GLY A 634 21.98 -9.16 -1.10
N ILE A 635 21.59 -10.40 -1.38
CA ILE A 635 22.48 -11.43 -1.98
C ILE A 635 23.09 -10.94 -3.31
N SER A 636 22.32 -10.19 -4.11
CA SER A 636 22.76 -9.73 -5.45
C SER A 636 23.94 -8.76 -5.44
N PHE A 637 24.23 -8.07 -4.32
CA PHE A 637 25.41 -7.22 -4.18
C PHE A 637 26.73 -8.00 -4.09
N HIS A 638 26.68 -9.30 -3.78
CA HIS A 638 27.85 -10.10 -3.44
C HIS A 638 28.57 -10.71 -4.66
N ARG A 639 28.65 -9.97 -5.77
CA ARG A 639 29.26 -10.39 -7.06
C ARG A 639 30.70 -10.90 -6.96
N LYS A 640 31.49 -10.42 -5.98
CA LYS A 640 32.86 -10.90 -5.74
C LYS A 640 32.92 -12.28 -5.06
N SER A 641 31.84 -12.66 -4.36
CA SER A 641 31.71 -13.96 -3.69
C SER A 641 30.87 -14.94 -4.50
N LEU A 642 29.95 -14.42 -5.33
CA LEU A 642 29.08 -15.17 -6.22
C LEU A 642 29.39 -14.80 -7.68
N PRO A 643 30.30 -15.53 -8.35
CA PRO A 643 30.67 -15.28 -9.75
C PRO A 643 29.49 -15.32 -10.72
N TYR A 644 28.40 -16.01 -10.35
CA TYR A 644 27.14 -16.05 -11.11
C TYR A 644 26.61 -14.65 -11.45
N PHE A 645 26.67 -13.69 -10.51
CA PHE A 645 26.22 -12.31 -10.75
C PHE A 645 27.18 -11.46 -11.60
N GLN A 646 28.32 -12.03 -12.00
CA GLN A 646 29.20 -11.42 -12.99
C GLN A 646 28.68 -11.61 -14.42
N ARG A 647 27.94 -12.69 -14.67
CA ARG A 647 27.35 -13.01 -15.97
C ARG A 647 26.00 -12.29 -16.11
N PRO A 648 25.80 -11.42 -17.12
CA PRO A 648 24.57 -10.63 -17.26
C PRO A 648 23.28 -11.47 -17.28
N TRP A 649 23.28 -12.62 -17.96
CA TRP A 649 22.07 -13.45 -18.09
C TRP A 649 21.60 -14.02 -16.74
N LEU A 650 22.53 -14.50 -15.91
CA LEU A 650 22.21 -15.00 -14.57
C LEU A 650 21.75 -13.88 -13.64
N PHE A 651 22.42 -12.72 -13.71
CA PHE A 651 22.03 -11.56 -12.91
C PHE A 651 20.62 -11.09 -13.24
N HIS A 652 20.28 -10.94 -14.53
CA HIS A 652 18.96 -10.49 -14.95
C HIS A 652 17.87 -11.53 -14.70
N GLY A 653 18.15 -12.83 -14.89
CA GLY A 653 17.25 -13.91 -14.49
C GLY A 653 16.97 -13.89 -12.97
N TYR A 654 17.98 -13.63 -12.16
CA TYR A 654 17.82 -13.49 -10.71
C TYR A 654 17.00 -12.25 -10.32
N MET A 655 17.18 -11.10 -10.99
CA MET A 655 16.36 -9.91 -10.74
C MET A 655 14.88 -10.14 -11.07
N ILE A 656 14.58 -10.93 -12.10
CA ILE A 656 13.21 -11.33 -12.44
C ILE A 656 12.60 -12.17 -11.31
N PHE A 657 13.33 -13.19 -10.85
CA PHE A 657 12.91 -14.00 -9.70
C PHE A 657 12.73 -13.15 -8.43
N ALA A 658 13.67 -12.25 -8.12
CA ALA A 658 13.60 -11.39 -6.95
C ALA A 658 12.36 -10.48 -6.96
N PHE A 659 11.92 -10.03 -8.13
CA PHE A 659 10.69 -9.23 -8.25
C PHE A 659 9.43 -10.04 -7.95
N ALA A 660 9.42 -11.35 -8.21
CA ALA A 660 8.29 -12.21 -7.82
C ALA A 660 8.10 -12.25 -6.29
N VAL A 661 9.18 -12.12 -5.52
CA VAL A 661 9.12 -12.02 -4.05
C VAL A 661 8.43 -10.72 -3.63
N VAL A 662 8.71 -9.60 -4.30
CA VAL A 662 8.03 -8.31 -4.06
C VAL A 662 6.54 -8.40 -4.39
N LEU A 663 6.17 -9.07 -5.49
CA LEU A 663 4.78 -9.33 -5.84
C LEU A 663 4.10 -10.20 -4.78
N MET A 664 4.80 -11.19 -4.22
CA MET A 664 4.29 -11.99 -3.10
C MET A 664 4.08 -11.13 -1.85
N THR A 665 5.04 -10.27 -1.49
CA THR A 665 4.90 -9.37 -0.32
C THR A 665 3.69 -8.44 -0.46
N TYR A 666 3.47 -7.86 -1.65
CA TYR A 666 2.42 -6.87 -1.86
C TYR A 666 1.06 -7.46 -2.22
N PHE A 667 0.98 -8.32 -3.24
CA PHE A 667 -0.27 -8.96 -3.66
C PHE A 667 -0.50 -10.27 -2.93
N GLY A 668 0.52 -11.12 -2.86
CA GLY A 668 0.40 -12.43 -2.25
C GLY A 668 -0.11 -12.36 -0.81
N VAL A 669 0.50 -11.55 0.05
CA VAL A 669 0.06 -11.44 1.45
C VAL A 669 -1.31 -10.77 1.61
N ASN A 670 -1.72 -9.88 0.70
CA ASN A 670 -3.02 -9.20 0.82
C ASN A 670 -4.19 -10.05 0.30
N TYR A 671 -3.95 -10.91 -0.70
CA TYR A 671 -5.01 -11.64 -1.41
C TYR A 671 -4.93 -13.17 -1.26
N LEU A 672 -3.76 -13.72 -0.98
CA LEU A 672 -3.53 -15.17 -0.83
C LEU A 672 -3.32 -15.59 0.63
N LEU A 673 -3.01 -14.66 1.54
CA LEU A 673 -2.76 -14.93 2.96
C LEU A 673 -3.57 -13.98 3.85
N GLY A 674 -3.88 -14.40 5.09
CA GLY A 674 -4.36 -13.50 6.14
C GLY A 674 -3.23 -12.80 6.91
N GLY A 675 -3.54 -11.73 7.67
CA GLY A 675 -2.58 -11.09 8.58
C GLY A 675 -3.06 -9.76 9.18
N MET A 676 -2.39 -9.27 10.23
CA MET A 676 -2.74 -8.02 10.95
C MET A 676 -2.63 -6.75 10.08
N HIS A 677 -1.94 -6.89 8.95
CA HIS A 677 -1.75 -5.81 7.99
C HIS A 677 -2.67 -5.92 6.76
N SER A 678 -3.51 -6.95 6.64
CA SER A 678 -4.36 -7.13 5.45
C SER A 678 -5.57 -6.19 5.50
N TYR A 679 -5.37 -4.93 5.10
CA TYR A 679 -6.42 -3.91 5.00
C TYR A 679 -7.14 -3.91 3.63
N ALA A 680 -6.89 -4.91 2.79
CA ALA A 680 -7.46 -4.96 1.43
C ALA A 680 -8.94 -5.35 1.42
N ASN A 681 -9.42 -6.02 2.48
CA ASN A 681 -10.78 -6.55 2.61
C ASN A 681 -11.57 -5.96 3.80
N SER A 682 -11.04 -4.93 4.45
CA SER A 682 -11.67 -4.25 5.61
C SER A 682 -12.39 -2.99 5.19
#